data_AF-A0A7L5AQM4-F1
#
_entry.id   AF-A0A7L5AQM4-F1
#
_cell.length_a   1.000
_cell.length_b   1.000
_cell.length_c   1.000
_cell.angle_alpha   90.00
_cell.angle_beta   90.00
_cell.angle_gamma   90.00
#
_symmetry.space_group_name_H-M   'P 1'
#
loop_
_entity.id
_entity.type
_entity.pdbx_description
1 polymer ?
#
loop_
_entity_poly.entity_id
_entity_poly.type
_entity_poly.pdbx_seq_one_letter_code
_entity_poly.pdbx_strand_id
1 'polypeptide(L)'
;MLVVCNTVARAREVFEALTTGGTKLDGVEVLLLMGRSRPLDREGIAARVTELFGAGREPGDHKAVLVATQTIEVGIDLDATDMVTETASWDALVQRFGRVNRRGDRASASITVVEDRAKKPSVYGPAKVATAEFLRRIAQNGLDVSPLALRHLQEDVSRDLISPPPLPPLLLPAHLDAWARTNPAPVNDPPLDPYLHGINKAAARITIAWRDGLEIRSGGENAEGDPELLPPDHAGAVVESVPVRSEECIEISLMAARAWLQQGQSETMADVDDYDGFDDIPFKDNEGNANLQVLRRGSDDQWRWITARELRPGDTIVVPCEYGGLDRFGWNPSSKAPVKDISELASLRRGQPILRLDSDPGSRLGLPPLERLRELVADWRNAEEPEDRDACQGALVEAARQWLGSSGAPEYPWTPEDIECLQNAFEHSGALISTGVERRRRNRRPGHSAAGSRELIPVLRGTAPADDWRTVGTSGDHAGGNAASSVPWRAVSEEDQAGTSTLNRRVTLAAHLAAVGERARQIATNLGLPEELRRVVVDAARWHDLGKVDMRFQAMLFDGSRIAAELAREPLAKSGMPPGDRGRYRRARRRSGLPSGASHEAWSEAIVAAHLEGFVEPYPGDVELLRHLVSSHHGHARPFLPPVDDRGDGALRAAIGEVAVEVPLPVELHLADADRFARLTDRYGRWGLALLETVVRSADMTISSEGS
;
A
#
# COMPACT_ATOMS: atom_id res chain seq x y z
N MET A 1 6.15 0.77 27.18
CA MET A 1 6.56 -0.66 27.30
C MET A 1 6.01 -1.45 26.12
N LEU A 2 6.73 -2.46 25.65
CA LEU A 2 6.30 -3.37 24.58
C LEU A 2 5.99 -4.76 25.15
N VAL A 3 4.87 -5.37 24.76
CA VAL A 3 4.47 -6.73 25.14
C VAL A 3 4.35 -7.57 23.88
N VAL A 4 5.15 -8.63 23.74
CA VAL A 4 5.17 -9.46 22.52
C VAL A 4 4.68 -10.87 22.81
N CYS A 5 3.57 -11.26 22.19
CA CYS A 5 2.95 -12.57 22.29
C CYS A 5 3.18 -13.38 20.99
N ASN A 6 3.23 -14.70 21.09
CA ASN A 6 3.46 -15.57 19.94
C ASN A 6 2.19 -15.87 19.14
N THR A 7 0.99 -15.64 19.70
CA THR A 7 -0.29 -15.93 19.02
C THR A 7 -1.23 -14.74 19.11
N VAL A 8 -2.10 -14.62 18.09
CA VAL A 8 -3.13 -13.59 18.03
C VAL A 8 -4.11 -13.70 19.20
N ALA A 9 -4.51 -14.93 19.56
CA ALA A 9 -5.40 -15.17 20.69
C ALA A 9 -4.81 -14.63 22.00
N ARG A 10 -3.53 -14.94 22.28
CA ARG A 10 -2.86 -14.46 23.49
C ARG A 10 -2.71 -12.94 23.50
N ALA A 11 -2.36 -12.32 22.37
CA ALA A 11 -2.26 -10.86 22.28
C ALA A 11 -3.59 -10.18 22.62
N ARG A 12 -4.72 -10.74 22.14
CA ARG A 12 -6.07 -10.25 22.47
C ARG A 12 -6.42 -10.44 23.94
N GLU A 13 -6.16 -11.62 24.51
CA GLU A 13 -6.37 -11.89 25.95
C GLU A 13 -5.60 -10.89 26.82
N VAL A 14 -4.33 -10.62 26.49
CA VAL A 14 -3.50 -9.65 27.21
C VAL A 14 -4.05 -8.24 27.05
N PHE A 15 -4.41 -7.84 25.83
CA PHE A 15 -4.98 -6.52 25.57
C PHE A 15 -6.29 -6.30 26.37
N GLU A 16 -7.21 -7.27 26.35
CA GLU A 16 -8.46 -7.22 27.12
C GLU A 16 -8.19 -7.15 28.63
N ALA A 17 -7.30 -8.00 29.15
CA ALA A 17 -6.93 -7.99 30.57
C ALA A 17 -6.37 -6.65 31.04
N LEU A 18 -5.61 -5.95 30.19
CA LEU A 18 -5.02 -4.64 30.49
C LEU A 18 -5.99 -3.46 30.30
N THR A 19 -7.14 -3.66 29.66
CA THR A 19 -8.09 -2.58 29.32
C THR A 19 -9.42 -2.66 30.08
N THR A 20 -9.95 -3.85 30.33
CA THR A 20 -11.30 -4.06 30.90
C THR A 20 -11.32 -4.93 32.16
N GLY A 21 -10.24 -5.68 32.45
CA GLY A 21 -10.18 -6.64 33.56
C GLY A 21 -9.70 -6.08 34.91
N GLY A 22 -9.55 -6.96 35.90
CA GLY A 22 -9.00 -6.62 37.23
C GLY A 22 -7.51 -6.21 37.23
N THR A 23 -6.83 -6.40 36.09
CA THR A 23 -5.46 -5.96 35.81
C THR A 23 -5.41 -4.72 34.92
N LYS A 24 -6.53 -4.01 34.79
CA LYS A 24 -6.62 -2.77 34.00
C LYS A 24 -5.56 -1.77 34.46
N LEU A 25 -4.88 -1.17 33.50
CA LEU A 25 -3.91 -0.11 33.76
C LEU A 25 -4.61 1.26 33.76
N ASP A 26 -4.55 1.96 34.89
CA ASP A 26 -5.09 3.32 34.99
C ASP A 26 -4.07 4.36 34.50
N GLY A 27 -4.53 5.30 33.67
CA GLY A 27 -3.69 6.38 33.13
C GLY A 27 -2.60 5.90 32.16
N VAL A 28 -2.77 4.71 31.57
CA VAL A 28 -1.86 4.14 30.57
C VAL A 28 -2.66 3.78 29.33
N GLU A 29 -2.21 4.25 28.17
CA GLU A 29 -2.81 3.87 26.90
C GLU A 29 -2.33 2.48 26.48
N VAL A 30 -3.26 1.59 26.16
CA VAL A 30 -2.94 0.24 25.70
C VAL A 30 -3.32 0.14 24.22
N LEU A 31 -2.37 -0.26 23.39
CA LEU A 31 -2.53 -0.46 21.96
C LEU A 31 -2.37 -1.94 21.62
N LEU A 32 -3.04 -2.40 20.55
CA LEU A 32 -2.89 -3.75 20.01
C LEU A 32 -2.50 -3.67 18.54
N LEU A 33 -1.35 -4.27 18.18
CA LEU A 33 -0.85 -4.34 16.82
C LEU A 33 -0.61 -5.79 16.40
N MET A 34 -1.32 -6.24 15.38
CA MET A 34 -1.20 -7.59 14.81
C MET A 34 -1.00 -7.51 13.28
N GLY A 35 -0.54 -8.59 12.66
CA GLY A 35 -0.12 -8.60 11.27
C GLY A 35 -1.28 -8.57 10.26
N ARG A 36 -2.18 -9.56 10.34
CA ARG A 36 -3.22 -9.80 9.32
C ARG A 36 -4.41 -8.84 9.46
N SER A 37 -4.26 -7.59 9.06
CA SER A 37 -5.33 -6.57 9.06
C SER A 37 -5.45 -5.87 7.69
N ARG A 38 -6.60 -5.22 7.42
CA ARG A 38 -6.73 -4.39 6.21
C ARG A 38 -5.82 -3.17 6.38
N PRO A 39 -5.14 -2.69 5.32
CA PRO A 39 -4.32 -1.48 5.39
C PRO A 39 -5.03 -0.29 6.05
N LEU A 40 -6.32 -0.10 5.76
CA LEU A 40 -7.12 0.99 6.33
C LEU A 40 -7.48 0.79 7.81
N ASP A 41 -7.70 -0.45 8.26
CA ASP A 41 -7.90 -0.71 9.70
C ASP A 41 -6.62 -0.49 10.50
N ARG A 42 -5.45 -0.60 9.86
CA ARG A 42 -4.15 -0.41 10.50
C ARG A 42 -3.70 1.04 10.52
N GLU A 43 -4.25 1.92 9.68
CA GLU A 43 -3.77 3.31 9.49
C GLU A 43 -3.71 4.08 10.81
N GLY A 44 -4.82 4.16 11.55
CA GLY A 44 -4.87 4.88 12.83
C GLY A 44 -3.98 4.26 13.91
N ILE A 45 -3.99 2.93 14.02
CA ILE A 45 -3.16 2.20 15.01
C ILE A 45 -1.67 2.40 14.70
N ALA A 46 -1.26 2.29 13.43
CA ALA A 46 0.12 2.46 13.01
C ALA A 46 0.62 3.89 13.23
N ALA A 47 -0.22 4.90 12.95
CA ALA A 47 0.09 6.30 13.23
C ALA A 47 0.34 6.50 14.74
N ARG A 48 -0.59 6.03 15.59
CA ARG A 48 -0.46 6.14 17.04
C ARG A 48 0.73 5.35 17.60
N VAL A 49 1.01 4.17 17.06
CA VAL A 49 2.21 3.39 17.41
C VAL A 49 3.48 4.13 16.98
N THR A 50 3.51 4.75 15.81
CA THR A 50 4.69 5.50 15.34
C THR A 50 4.93 6.73 16.22
N GLU A 51 3.87 7.44 16.59
CA GLU A 51 3.95 8.59 17.50
C GLU A 51 4.51 8.19 18.88
N LEU A 52 3.98 7.11 19.46
CA LEU A 52 4.32 6.72 20.83
C LEU A 52 5.54 5.81 20.94
N PHE A 53 5.86 5.04 19.90
CA PHE A 53 6.90 4.01 19.89
C PHE A 53 7.94 4.17 18.80
N GLY A 54 7.79 5.10 17.85
CA GLY A 54 8.75 5.28 16.77
C GLY A 54 10.14 5.69 17.28
N ALA A 55 11.20 5.18 16.65
CA ALA A 55 12.56 5.57 17.02
C ALA A 55 12.80 7.08 16.85
N GLY A 56 12.11 7.74 15.92
CA GLY A 56 12.18 9.19 15.74
C GLY A 56 11.28 10.02 16.67
N ARG A 57 10.60 9.43 17.65
CA ARG A 57 9.62 10.16 18.47
C ARG A 57 10.27 11.25 19.32
N GLU A 58 9.53 12.33 19.52
CA GLU A 58 9.90 13.33 20.52
C GLU A 58 9.77 12.74 21.93
N PRO A 59 10.68 13.06 22.86
CA PRO A 59 10.54 12.66 24.25
C PRO A 59 9.23 13.19 24.85
N GLY A 60 8.49 12.34 25.56
CA GLY A 60 7.26 12.73 26.24
C GLY A 60 6.96 11.85 27.44
N ASP A 61 6.13 12.35 28.35
CA ASP A 61 5.73 11.67 29.58
C ASP A 61 4.54 10.71 29.40
N HIS A 62 4.08 10.54 28.14
CA HIS A 62 2.92 9.71 27.83
C HIS A 62 3.21 8.24 28.13
N LYS A 63 2.36 7.62 28.96
CA LYS A 63 2.51 6.23 29.36
C LYS A 63 1.70 5.33 28.43
N ALA A 64 2.39 4.47 27.70
CA ALA A 64 1.76 3.52 26.80
C ALA A 64 2.34 2.11 26.88
N VAL A 65 1.46 1.13 26.61
CA VAL A 65 1.78 -0.28 26.43
C VAL A 65 1.34 -0.71 25.03
N LEU A 66 2.28 -1.17 24.22
CA LEU A 66 1.98 -1.80 22.94
C LEU A 66 1.97 -3.31 23.13
N VAL A 67 0.80 -3.92 22.98
CA VAL A 67 0.66 -5.38 22.85
C VAL A 67 0.76 -5.74 21.38
N ALA A 68 1.66 -6.66 21.04
CA ALA A 68 1.88 -7.05 19.66
C ALA A 68 2.21 -8.53 19.52
N THR A 69 2.09 -9.01 18.29
CA THR A 69 2.54 -10.33 17.82
C THR A 69 3.90 -10.20 17.10
N GLN A 70 4.28 -11.20 16.30
CA GLN A 70 5.52 -11.20 15.50
C GLN A 70 5.61 -10.06 14.47
N THR A 71 4.52 -9.34 14.22
CA THR A 71 4.47 -8.18 13.31
C THR A 71 5.50 -7.09 13.64
N ILE A 72 6.06 -7.08 14.86
CA ILE A 72 7.11 -6.14 15.27
C ILE A 72 8.55 -6.64 15.01
N GLU A 73 8.73 -7.92 14.68
CA GLU A 73 10.06 -8.51 14.45
C GLU A 73 10.68 -7.97 13.16
N VAL A 74 9.87 -7.69 12.16
CA VAL A 74 10.31 -7.18 10.86
C VAL A 74 9.48 -5.97 10.45
N GLY A 75 10.13 -5.02 9.77
CA GLY A 75 9.41 -3.96 9.07
C GLY A 75 8.74 -2.89 9.94
N ILE A 76 9.23 -2.63 11.16
CA ILE A 76 8.78 -1.47 11.94
C ILE A 76 9.93 -0.90 12.80
N ASP A 77 10.08 0.42 12.79
CA ASP A 77 11.19 1.12 13.47
C ASP A 77 10.76 1.63 14.85
N LEU A 78 10.72 0.71 15.82
CA LEU A 78 10.27 0.99 17.19
C LEU A 78 11.43 1.13 18.18
N ASP A 79 11.27 2.03 19.16
CA ASP A 79 12.11 2.22 20.32
C ASP A 79 11.29 2.18 21.63
N ALA A 80 11.10 0.98 22.17
CA ALA A 80 10.46 0.77 23.46
C ALA A 80 11.43 1.00 24.62
N THR A 81 10.91 1.46 25.76
CA THR A 81 11.71 1.62 27.00
C THR A 81 12.05 0.28 27.65
N ASP A 82 11.10 -0.65 27.63
CA ASP A 82 11.15 -1.95 28.28
C ASP A 82 10.28 -2.93 27.50
N MET A 83 10.55 -4.22 27.65
CA MET A 83 9.80 -5.29 27.00
C MET A 83 9.42 -6.42 27.94
N VAL A 84 8.21 -6.94 27.74
CA VAL A 84 7.81 -8.28 28.18
C VAL A 84 7.56 -9.11 26.92
N THR A 85 8.17 -10.27 26.80
CA THR A 85 7.97 -11.12 25.62
C THR A 85 7.82 -12.57 26.02
N GLU A 86 6.92 -13.30 25.35
CA GLU A 86 6.94 -14.75 25.45
C GLU A 86 8.25 -15.32 24.89
N THR A 87 8.70 -16.43 25.47
CA THR A 87 9.76 -17.27 24.87
C THR A 87 9.47 -17.55 23.39
N ALA A 88 10.50 -17.47 22.56
CA ALA A 88 10.48 -17.73 21.13
C ALA A 88 11.78 -18.44 20.73
N SER A 89 12.01 -18.70 19.44
CA SER A 89 13.35 -19.06 18.98
C SER A 89 14.35 -17.92 19.27
N TRP A 90 15.62 -18.26 19.39
CA TRP A 90 16.67 -17.30 19.73
C TRP A 90 16.77 -16.16 18.72
N ASP A 91 16.66 -16.45 17.42
CA ASP A 91 16.67 -15.45 16.36
C ASP A 91 15.49 -14.49 16.45
N ALA A 92 14.28 -14.98 16.73
CA ALA A 92 13.10 -14.14 16.96
C ALA A 92 13.28 -13.26 18.21
N LEU A 93 13.80 -13.81 19.31
CA LEU A 93 14.11 -13.02 20.51
C LEU A 93 15.12 -11.90 20.22
N VAL A 94 16.20 -12.18 19.49
CA VAL A 94 17.18 -11.16 19.09
C VAL A 94 16.53 -10.04 18.26
N GLN A 95 15.63 -10.38 17.33
CA GLN A 95 14.88 -9.37 16.57
C GLN A 95 13.98 -8.52 17.48
N ARG A 96 13.30 -9.13 18.44
CA ARG A 96 12.47 -8.43 19.44
C ARG A 96 13.32 -7.50 20.31
N PHE A 97 14.47 -7.97 20.80
CA PHE A 97 15.38 -7.17 21.64
C PHE A 97 15.85 -5.91 20.92
N GLY A 98 16.05 -5.98 19.59
CA GLY A 98 16.40 -4.84 18.74
C GLY A 98 15.34 -3.72 18.66
N ARG A 99 14.17 -3.89 19.30
CA ARG A 99 13.11 -2.88 19.45
C ARG A 99 13.14 -2.17 20.81
N VAL A 100 14.07 -2.52 21.69
CA VAL A 100 14.19 -1.94 23.04
C VAL A 100 15.46 -1.12 23.13
N ASN A 101 15.33 0.14 23.59
CA ASN A 101 16.43 1.10 23.64
C ASN A 101 17.25 1.12 22.34
N ARG A 102 16.55 1.10 21.20
CA ARG A 102 17.09 0.89 19.87
C ARG A 102 18.12 1.95 19.49
N ARG A 103 17.95 3.17 19.99
CA ARG A 103 18.87 4.31 19.75
C ARG A 103 20.03 4.37 20.73
N GLY A 104 19.95 3.64 21.84
CA GLY A 104 20.94 3.70 22.92
C GLY A 104 20.87 4.99 23.76
N ASP A 105 19.77 5.75 23.67
CA ASP A 105 19.62 7.03 24.38
C ASP A 105 19.40 6.84 25.89
N ARG A 106 19.00 5.65 26.33
CA ARG A 106 18.79 5.32 27.76
C ARG A 106 19.99 4.57 28.31
N ALA A 107 20.38 4.90 29.55
CA ALA A 107 21.46 4.23 30.26
C ALA A 107 21.20 2.72 30.48
N SER A 108 19.93 2.32 30.64
CA SER A 108 19.52 0.94 30.82
C SER A 108 18.07 0.73 30.36
N ALA A 109 17.76 -0.50 29.96
CA ALA A 109 16.41 -0.96 29.65
C ALA A 109 16.23 -2.41 30.12
N SER A 110 15.00 -2.79 30.47
CA SER A 110 14.71 -4.14 30.96
C SER A 110 13.91 -4.97 29.97
N ILE A 111 14.26 -6.25 29.86
CA ILE A 111 13.55 -7.24 29.04
C ILE A 111 13.21 -8.43 29.93
N THR A 112 11.93 -8.75 30.03
CA THR A 112 11.43 -9.92 30.75
C THR A 112 10.93 -10.96 29.76
N VAL A 113 11.55 -12.14 29.74
CA VAL A 113 11.12 -13.27 28.90
C VAL A 113 10.24 -14.22 29.72
N VAL A 114 9.02 -14.48 29.25
CA VAL A 114 8.01 -15.30 29.92
C VAL A 114 7.88 -16.66 29.22
N GLU A 115 8.11 -17.74 29.96
CA GLU A 115 7.96 -19.10 29.46
C GLU A 115 6.54 -19.63 29.75
N ASP A 116 5.81 -20.05 28.70
CA ASP A 116 4.47 -20.65 28.82
C ASP A 116 4.51 -22.16 29.15
N ARG A 117 5.71 -22.74 29.19
CA ARG A 117 6.00 -24.17 29.44
C ARG A 117 5.24 -25.10 28.49
N ALA A 118 4.92 -24.64 27.29
CA ALA A 118 4.28 -25.47 26.28
C ALA A 118 5.20 -26.63 25.86
N LYS A 119 4.77 -27.87 26.06
CA LYS A 119 5.55 -29.08 25.69
C LYS A 119 5.72 -29.25 24.18
N LYS A 120 4.73 -28.81 23.40
CA LYS A 120 4.72 -28.80 21.94
C LYS A 120 4.18 -27.45 21.48
N PRO A 121 5.02 -26.41 21.45
CA PRO A 121 4.57 -25.09 21.05
C PRO A 121 4.22 -25.09 19.56
N SER A 122 3.09 -24.46 19.22
CA SER A 122 2.61 -24.30 17.85
C SER A 122 3.40 -23.27 17.04
N VAL A 123 4.20 -22.44 17.72
CA VAL A 123 5.00 -21.35 17.14
C VAL A 123 6.45 -21.56 17.55
N TYR A 124 7.37 -21.47 16.58
CA TYR A 124 8.82 -21.73 16.73
C TYR A 124 9.20 -23.17 17.13
N GLY A 125 8.22 -24.05 17.37
CA GLY A 125 8.43 -25.47 17.57
C GLY A 125 9.48 -25.81 18.66
N PRO A 126 10.30 -26.85 18.46
CA PRO A 126 11.33 -27.25 19.41
C PRO A 126 12.35 -26.15 19.75
N ALA A 127 12.62 -25.22 18.83
CA ALA A 127 13.61 -24.15 19.04
C ALA A 127 13.22 -23.22 20.20
N LYS A 128 11.92 -22.98 20.41
CA LYS A 128 11.43 -22.23 21.59
C LYS A 128 11.73 -22.96 22.90
N VAL A 129 11.57 -24.28 22.93
CA VAL A 129 11.84 -25.09 24.14
C VAL A 129 13.33 -25.08 24.47
N ALA A 130 14.18 -25.31 23.46
CA ALA A 130 15.63 -25.24 23.59
C ALA A 130 16.10 -23.84 24.05
N THR A 131 15.51 -22.78 23.50
CA THR A 131 15.80 -21.40 23.89
C THR A 131 15.41 -21.12 25.35
N ALA A 132 14.25 -21.62 25.80
CA ALA A 132 13.84 -21.48 27.20
C ALA A 132 14.78 -22.20 28.17
N GLU A 133 15.23 -23.41 27.83
CA GLU A 133 16.23 -24.17 28.61
C GLU A 133 17.57 -23.43 28.68
N PHE A 134 18.03 -22.88 27.55
CA PHE A 134 19.24 -22.07 27.49
C PHE A 134 19.16 -20.84 28.38
N LEU A 135 18.09 -20.04 28.26
CA LEU A 135 17.89 -18.84 29.07
C LEU A 135 17.82 -19.16 30.57
N ARG A 136 17.17 -20.26 30.98
CA ARG A 136 17.14 -20.71 32.39
C ARG A 136 18.54 -20.99 32.96
N ARG A 137 19.50 -21.37 32.11
CA ARG A 137 20.88 -21.63 32.53
C ARG A 137 21.71 -20.35 32.61
N ILE A 138 21.60 -19.47 31.61
CA ILE A 138 22.53 -18.34 31.46
C ILE A 138 22.03 -17.02 32.05
N ALA A 139 20.71 -16.84 32.20
CA ALA A 139 20.10 -15.56 32.57
C ALA A 139 19.65 -15.48 34.04
N GLN A 140 20.10 -16.40 34.91
CA GLN A 140 19.64 -16.47 36.32
C GLN A 140 19.93 -15.18 37.12
N ASN A 141 20.98 -14.46 36.77
CA ASN A 141 21.37 -13.19 37.40
C ASN A 141 21.22 -11.99 36.43
N GLY A 142 20.37 -12.13 35.42
CA GLY A 142 20.30 -11.21 34.29
C GLY A 142 21.29 -11.58 33.18
N LEU A 143 21.00 -11.13 31.96
CA LEU A 143 21.81 -11.34 30.77
C LEU A 143 21.90 -10.01 30.01
N ASP A 144 23.11 -9.57 29.68
CA ASP A 144 23.29 -8.42 28.79
C ASP A 144 22.98 -8.86 27.35
N VAL A 145 21.93 -8.27 26.79
CA VAL A 145 21.47 -8.50 25.41
C VAL A 145 21.63 -7.25 24.54
N SER A 146 22.54 -6.36 24.90
CA SER A 146 22.96 -5.26 24.03
C SER A 146 23.54 -5.81 22.71
N PRO A 147 23.48 -5.06 21.59
CA PRO A 147 23.95 -5.55 20.29
C PRO A 147 25.39 -6.06 20.29
N LEU A 148 26.27 -5.44 21.09
CA LEU A 148 27.66 -5.88 21.23
C LEU A 148 27.76 -7.19 22.03
N ALA A 149 27.05 -7.30 23.15
CA ALA A 149 27.02 -8.51 23.96
C ALA A 149 26.43 -9.70 23.18
N LEU A 150 25.35 -9.49 22.43
CA LEU A 150 24.75 -10.51 21.56
C LEU A 150 25.71 -10.99 20.47
N ARG A 151 26.53 -10.09 19.90
CA ARG A 151 27.54 -10.49 18.90
C ARG A 151 28.57 -11.45 19.50
N HIS A 152 28.99 -11.23 20.74
CA HIS A 152 29.89 -12.15 21.43
C HIS A 152 29.20 -13.46 21.82
N LEU A 153 27.93 -13.40 22.25
CA LEU A 153 27.15 -14.58 22.62
C LEU A 153 26.83 -15.46 21.40
N GLN A 154 26.74 -14.90 20.20
CA GLN A 154 26.39 -15.62 18.97
C GLN A 154 27.37 -16.76 18.64
N GLU A 155 28.63 -16.67 19.10
CA GLU A 155 29.63 -17.75 18.94
C GLU A 155 29.29 -19.00 19.77
N ASP A 156 28.59 -18.83 20.89
CA ASP A 156 28.22 -19.89 21.85
C ASP A 156 26.78 -20.41 21.66
N VAL A 157 25.99 -19.78 20.79
CA VAL A 157 24.60 -20.17 20.53
C VAL A 157 24.54 -21.38 19.61
N SER A 158 24.02 -22.49 20.13
CA SER A 158 23.80 -23.71 19.36
C SER A 158 22.67 -23.55 18.34
N ARG A 159 22.76 -24.30 17.24
CA ARG A 159 21.82 -24.17 16.10
C ARG A 159 20.40 -24.61 16.41
N ASP A 160 20.20 -25.46 17.42
CA ASP A 160 18.89 -25.95 17.87
C ASP A 160 18.04 -24.87 18.56
N LEU A 161 18.62 -23.72 18.93
CA LEU A 161 17.87 -22.59 19.47
C LEU A 161 17.21 -21.72 18.37
N ILE A 162 17.64 -21.89 17.12
CA ILE A 162 17.21 -21.05 15.99
C ILE A 162 16.14 -21.81 15.21
N SER A 163 15.12 -21.10 14.71
CA SER A 163 14.14 -21.71 13.81
C SER A 163 14.85 -22.30 12.58
N PRO A 164 14.48 -23.52 12.14
CA PRO A 164 15.11 -24.12 10.96
C PRO A 164 14.91 -23.19 9.76
N PRO A 165 15.99 -22.83 9.03
CA PRO A 165 15.84 -21.94 7.89
C PRO A 165 14.91 -22.59 6.86
N PRO A 166 14.09 -21.78 6.17
CA PRO A 166 13.25 -22.29 5.10
C PRO A 166 14.12 -22.96 4.03
N LEU A 167 13.57 -23.92 3.30
CA LEU A 167 14.24 -24.58 2.18
C LEU A 167 13.92 -23.83 0.87
N PRO A 168 14.71 -22.82 0.44
CA PRO A 168 14.42 -22.11 -0.80
C PRO A 168 14.68 -23.01 -2.02
N PRO A 169 14.00 -22.77 -3.16
CA PRO A 169 14.40 -23.34 -4.42
C PRO A 169 15.84 -22.91 -4.80
N LEU A 170 16.45 -23.63 -5.73
CA LEU A 170 17.72 -23.20 -6.32
C LEU A 170 17.52 -21.87 -7.06
N LEU A 171 18.20 -20.82 -6.59
CA LEU A 171 18.19 -19.51 -7.24
C LEU A 171 19.10 -19.54 -8.47
N LEU A 172 18.50 -19.60 -9.67
CA LEU A 172 19.21 -19.59 -10.95
C LEU A 172 19.48 -18.15 -11.42
N PRO A 173 20.55 -17.91 -12.19
CA PRO A 173 20.79 -16.61 -12.84
C PRO A 173 19.60 -16.12 -13.66
N ALA A 174 18.88 -17.03 -14.33
CA ALA A 174 17.69 -16.69 -15.09
C ALA A 174 16.54 -16.12 -14.24
N HIS A 175 16.40 -16.54 -12.98
CA HIS A 175 15.41 -15.95 -12.06
C HIS A 175 15.80 -14.53 -11.68
N LEU A 176 17.09 -14.32 -11.38
CA LEU A 176 17.61 -12.98 -11.12
C LEU A 176 17.50 -12.06 -12.33
N ASP A 177 17.68 -12.58 -13.54
CA ASP A 177 17.47 -11.84 -14.79
C ASP A 177 16.01 -11.51 -15.04
N ALA A 178 15.08 -12.36 -14.62
CA ALA A 178 13.66 -12.06 -14.69
C ALA A 178 13.30 -10.93 -13.70
N TRP A 179 13.70 -11.05 -12.43
CA TRP A 179 13.39 -10.04 -11.40
C TRP A 179 14.11 -8.70 -11.60
N ALA A 180 15.25 -8.69 -12.30
CA ALA A 180 15.94 -7.44 -12.64
C ALA A 180 15.20 -6.64 -13.74
N ARG A 181 14.31 -7.28 -14.51
CA ARG A 181 13.55 -6.64 -15.59
C ARG A 181 12.26 -6.04 -15.04
N THR A 182 12.14 -4.73 -15.13
CA THR A 182 10.95 -3.99 -14.71
C THR A 182 10.02 -3.64 -15.88
N ASN A 183 10.53 -3.60 -17.12
CA ASN A 183 9.69 -3.33 -18.28
C ASN A 183 10.24 -3.89 -19.62
N PRO A 184 9.42 -4.65 -20.38
CA PRO A 184 8.13 -5.21 -19.95
C PRO A 184 8.34 -6.25 -18.84
N ALA A 185 7.36 -6.36 -17.95
CA ALA A 185 7.35 -7.44 -16.96
C ALA A 185 7.43 -8.80 -17.69
N PRO A 186 8.26 -9.75 -17.25
CA PRO A 186 8.34 -11.07 -17.86
C PRO A 186 6.98 -11.77 -17.84
N VAL A 187 6.59 -12.40 -18.96
CA VAL A 187 5.33 -13.18 -19.03
C VAL A 187 5.33 -14.34 -18.03
N ASN A 188 6.50 -14.89 -17.74
CA ASN A 188 6.72 -15.92 -16.72
C ASN A 188 7.59 -15.35 -15.60
N ASP A 189 7.09 -14.33 -14.88
CA ASP A 189 7.77 -13.78 -13.72
C ASP A 189 7.84 -14.85 -12.61
N PRO A 190 9.04 -15.32 -12.21
CA PRO A 190 9.16 -16.38 -11.22
C PRO A 190 8.59 -15.92 -9.87
N PRO A 191 7.79 -16.74 -9.17
CA PRO A 191 7.21 -16.35 -7.90
C PRO A 191 8.31 -16.11 -6.87
N LEU A 192 8.20 -15.01 -6.11
CA LEU A 192 9.14 -14.64 -5.06
C LEU A 192 8.90 -15.43 -3.76
N ASP A 193 7.64 -15.76 -3.46
CA ASP A 193 7.23 -16.40 -2.19
C ASP A 193 8.05 -17.65 -1.81
N PRO A 194 8.34 -18.60 -2.72
CA PRO A 194 9.14 -19.79 -2.37
C PRO A 194 10.56 -19.46 -1.94
N TYR A 195 11.13 -18.34 -2.37
CA TYR A 195 12.48 -17.91 -1.98
C TYR A 195 12.50 -17.19 -0.62
N LEU A 196 11.38 -16.59 -0.22
CA LEU A 196 11.23 -15.94 1.08
C LEU A 196 10.82 -16.93 2.18
N HIS A 197 9.94 -17.86 1.84
CA HIS A 197 9.29 -18.76 2.81
C HIS A 197 9.73 -20.22 2.68
N GLY A 198 10.40 -20.59 1.59
CA GLY A 198 10.81 -21.96 1.30
C GLY A 198 9.73 -22.78 0.59
N ILE A 199 10.15 -23.81 -0.14
CA ILE A 199 9.28 -24.67 -0.95
C ILE A 199 8.28 -25.49 -0.12
N ASN A 200 8.60 -25.75 1.15
CA ASN A 200 7.77 -26.54 2.05
C ASN A 200 6.77 -25.67 2.85
N LYS A 201 6.99 -24.35 2.95
CA LYS A 201 6.16 -23.44 3.77
C LYS A 201 5.44 -22.36 2.95
N ALA A 202 5.50 -22.41 1.62
CA ALA A 202 4.73 -21.50 0.78
C ALA A 202 3.23 -21.81 0.95
N ALA A 203 2.60 -21.17 1.94
CA ALA A 203 1.16 -21.27 2.15
C ALA A 203 0.46 -20.64 0.96
N ALA A 204 -0.36 -21.42 0.26
CA ALA A 204 -1.28 -20.90 -0.73
C ALA A 204 -2.12 -19.78 -0.11
N ARG A 205 -1.95 -18.53 -0.58
CA ARG A 205 -2.70 -17.38 -0.07
C ARG A 205 -4.04 -17.22 -0.78
N ILE A 206 -4.98 -16.58 -0.11
CA ILE A 206 -6.23 -16.11 -0.68
C ILE A 206 -6.49 -14.68 -0.21
N THR A 207 -7.04 -13.84 -1.09
CA THR A 207 -7.39 -12.45 -0.79
C THR A 207 -8.87 -12.36 -0.46
N ILE A 208 -9.21 -11.74 0.67
CA ILE A 208 -10.60 -11.62 1.15
C ILE A 208 -10.98 -10.15 1.27
N ALA A 209 -12.13 -9.80 0.70
CA ALA A 209 -12.81 -8.53 0.91
C ALA A 209 -14.20 -8.76 1.50
N TRP A 210 -14.71 -7.79 2.28
CA TRP A 210 -16.07 -7.83 2.81
C TRP A 210 -16.94 -6.83 2.07
N ARG A 211 -18.21 -7.17 1.89
CA ARG A 211 -19.17 -6.31 1.20
C ARG A 211 -20.53 -6.39 1.86
N ASP A 212 -21.07 -5.21 2.14
CA ASP A 212 -22.43 -5.01 2.61
C ASP A 212 -23.42 -5.09 1.43
N GLY A 213 -24.66 -5.49 1.71
CA GLY A 213 -25.72 -5.62 0.72
C GLY A 213 -25.63 -6.87 -0.15
N LEU A 214 -24.96 -7.94 0.30
CA LEU A 214 -24.92 -9.24 -0.40
C LEU A 214 -26.02 -10.23 0.01
N GLU A 215 -26.77 -9.91 1.06
CA GLU A 215 -27.87 -10.71 1.62
C GLU A 215 -29.21 -9.96 1.54
N ILE A 216 -30.30 -10.69 1.37
CA ILE A 216 -31.68 -10.19 1.46
C ILE A 216 -32.38 -10.92 2.61
N ARG A 217 -33.15 -10.20 3.42
CA ARG A 217 -34.12 -10.82 4.34
C ARG A 217 -35.47 -10.97 3.63
N SER A 218 -35.95 -12.20 3.50
CA SER A 218 -37.25 -12.50 2.90
C SER A 218 -38.38 -12.10 3.86
N GLY A 219 -39.03 -10.97 3.56
CA GLY A 219 -40.09 -10.35 4.36
C GLY A 219 -39.63 -9.01 4.94
N GLY A 220 -40.54 -8.03 5.06
CA GLY A 220 -40.21 -6.66 5.49
C GLY A 220 -39.46 -6.57 6.82
N GLU A 221 -39.13 -5.35 7.27
CA GLU A 221 -38.20 -5.04 8.39
C GLU A 221 -38.42 -5.79 9.72
N ASN A 222 -39.54 -6.53 9.88
CA ASN A 222 -39.91 -7.34 11.05
C ASN A 222 -40.01 -8.87 10.77
N ALA A 223 -39.50 -9.40 9.66
CA ALA A 223 -39.60 -10.84 9.35
C ALA A 223 -38.45 -11.67 9.97
N GLU A 224 -38.81 -12.70 10.75
CA GLU A 224 -37.92 -13.67 11.41
C GLU A 224 -37.33 -14.73 10.44
N GLY A 225 -37.07 -14.37 9.18
CA GLY A 225 -36.46 -15.27 8.18
C GLY A 225 -34.93 -15.22 8.21
N ASP A 226 -34.28 -16.36 7.98
CA ASP A 226 -32.82 -16.40 7.76
C ASP A 226 -32.45 -15.58 6.51
N PRO A 227 -31.37 -14.78 6.55
CA PRO A 227 -30.93 -14.02 5.38
C PRO A 227 -30.51 -14.95 4.23
N GLU A 228 -30.99 -14.64 3.02
CA GLU A 228 -30.68 -15.37 1.80
C GLU A 228 -29.65 -14.59 0.97
N LEU A 229 -28.68 -15.29 0.37
CA LEU A 229 -27.68 -14.67 -0.51
C LEU A 229 -28.32 -14.16 -1.81
N LEU A 230 -27.92 -12.96 -2.24
CA LEU A 230 -28.32 -12.41 -3.53
C LEU A 230 -27.94 -13.33 -4.69
N PRO A 231 -28.72 -13.41 -5.78
CA PRO A 231 -28.26 -14.09 -7.00
C PRO A 231 -26.90 -13.54 -7.48
N PRO A 232 -25.98 -14.38 -8.01
CA PRO A 232 -24.61 -13.96 -8.32
C PRO A 232 -24.49 -12.71 -9.20
N ASP A 233 -25.40 -12.53 -10.16
CA ASP A 233 -25.42 -11.34 -11.03
C ASP A 233 -25.74 -10.04 -10.27
N HIS A 234 -26.60 -10.11 -9.24
CA HIS A 234 -26.96 -8.97 -8.40
C HIS A 234 -25.86 -8.69 -7.37
N ALA A 235 -25.35 -9.73 -6.71
CA ALA A 235 -24.19 -9.63 -5.82
C ALA A 235 -22.97 -9.05 -6.56
N GLY A 236 -22.72 -9.50 -7.79
CA GLY A 236 -21.70 -8.94 -8.67
C GLY A 236 -21.89 -7.46 -8.97
N ALA A 237 -23.13 -7.00 -9.17
CA ALA A 237 -23.43 -5.58 -9.38
C ALA A 237 -23.14 -4.73 -8.13
N VAL A 238 -23.38 -5.26 -6.92
CA VAL A 238 -22.96 -4.62 -5.64
C VAL A 238 -21.45 -4.42 -5.63
N VAL A 239 -20.69 -5.48 -5.90
CA VAL A 239 -19.23 -5.41 -5.90
C VAL A 239 -18.68 -4.51 -7.01
N GLU A 240 -19.30 -4.51 -8.20
CA GLU A 240 -18.86 -3.67 -9.32
C GLU A 240 -19.21 -2.18 -9.17
N SER A 241 -20.16 -1.85 -8.30
CA SER A 241 -20.55 -0.46 -8.01
C SER A 241 -19.39 0.33 -7.37
N VAL A 242 -18.62 -0.34 -6.52
CA VAL A 242 -17.36 0.11 -5.91
C VAL A 242 -16.33 -1.02 -6.02
N PRO A 243 -15.51 -1.07 -7.09
CA PRO A 243 -14.61 -2.19 -7.35
C PRO A 243 -13.68 -2.49 -6.17
N VAL A 244 -13.45 -3.79 -5.92
CA VAL A 244 -12.55 -4.27 -4.86
C VAL A 244 -11.16 -3.66 -5.00
N ARG A 245 -10.61 -3.18 -3.89
CA ARG A 245 -9.25 -2.62 -3.81
C ARG A 245 -8.38 -3.34 -2.78
N SER A 246 -7.07 -3.25 -2.94
CA SER A 246 -6.09 -3.80 -2.00
C SER A 246 -6.26 -3.27 -0.56
N GLU A 247 -6.68 -2.01 -0.42
CA GLU A 247 -6.79 -1.29 0.85
C GLU A 247 -7.92 -1.81 1.75
N GLU A 248 -8.91 -2.47 1.15
CA GLU A 248 -10.04 -3.09 1.84
C GLU A 248 -9.91 -4.63 1.98
N CYS A 249 -8.78 -5.19 1.53
CA CYS A 249 -8.54 -6.63 1.54
C CYS A 249 -7.61 -7.05 2.67
N ILE A 250 -7.70 -8.32 3.06
CA ILE A 250 -6.63 -9.03 3.78
C ILE A 250 -6.16 -10.24 2.98
N GLU A 251 -4.95 -10.69 3.25
CA GLU A 251 -4.45 -11.97 2.76
C GLU A 251 -4.28 -12.96 3.91
N ILE A 252 -4.83 -14.16 3.73
CA ILE A 252 -4.69 -15.27 4.68
C ILE A 252 -4.36 -16.57 3.96
N SER A 253 -3.95 -17.60 4.70
CA SER A 253 -3.73 -18.92 4.12
C SER A 253 -5.07 -19.54 3.66
N LEU A 254 -5.02 -20.29 2.56
CA LEU A 254 -6.16 -21.04 2.02
C LEU A 254 -6.77 -21.97 3.06
N MET A 255 -5.94 -22.56 3.93
CA MET A 255 -6.40 -23.41 5.03
C MET A 255 -7.17 -22.63 6.08
N ALA A 256 -6.67 -21.46 6.50
CA ALA A 256 -7.39 -20.59 7.45
C ALA A 256 -8.74 -20.13 6.89
N ALA A 257 -8.80 -19.77 5.61
CA ALA A 257 -10.05 -19.41 4.93
C ALA A 257 -11.03 -20.58 4.88
N ARG A 258 -10.58 -21.78 4.51
CA ARG A 258 -11.42 -22.99 4.46
C ARG A 258 -11.97 -23.35 5.84
N ALA A 259 -11.11 -23.38 6.86
CA ALA A 259 -11.51 -23.67 8.23
C ALA A 259 -12.56 -22.68 8.74
N TRP A 260 -12.38 -21.38 8.48
CA TRP A 260 -13.32 -20.34 8.86
C TRP A 260 -14.68 -20.49 8.16
N LEU A 261 -14.71 -20.72 6.84
CA LEU A 261 -15.95 -20.88 6.07
C LEU A 261 -16.72 -22.16 6.42
N GLN A 262 -16.01 -23.19 6.85
CA GLN A 262 -16.60 -24.44 7.35
C GLN A 262 -17.03 -24.33 8.83
N GLN A 263 -16.88 -23.16 9.44
CA GLN A 263 -17.15 -22.91 10.87
C GLN A 263 -16.39 -23.88 11.80
N GLY A 264 -15.22 -24.35 11.36
CA GLY A 264 -14.34 -25.19 12.16
C GLY A 264 -13.72 -24.43 13.34
N GLN A 265 -13.37 -25.14 14.41
CA GLN A 265 -12.56 -24.57 15.48
C GLN A 265 -11.14 -24.31 14.94
N SER A 266 -10.71 -23.05 14.95
CA SER A 266 -9.34 -22.67 14.59
C SER A 266 -8.41 -22.98 15.77
N GLU A 267 -7.67 -24.08 15.70
CA GLU A 267 -6.66 -24.40 16.72
C GLU A 267 -5.34 -23.69 16.39
N THR A 268 -5.16 -22.51 16.98
CA THR A 268 -3.87 -21.81 17.16
C THR A 268 -3.26 -21.14 15.90
N MET A 269 -3.49 -19.84 15.72
CA MET A 269 -2.87 -19.04 14.65
C MET A 269 -1.80 -18.08 15.17
N ALA A 270 -0.59 -18.16 14.59
CA ALA A 270 0.46 -17.15 14.66
C ALA A 270 0.39 -16.22 13.44
N ASP A 271 1.01 -15.03 13.50
CA ASP A 271 1.06 -14.12 12.36
C ASP A 271 1.93 -14.62 11.20
N VAL A 272 2.84 -15.55 11.50
CA VAL A 272 3.71 -16.21 10.52
C VAL A 272 3.22 -17.65 10.32
N ASP A 273 3.10 -18.09 9.07
CA ASP A 273 2.73 -19.46 8.69
C ASP A 273 3.88 -20.45 8.95
N ASP A 274 4.40 -20.48 10.19
CA ASP A 274 5.56 -21.28 10.59
C ASP A 274 5.17 -22.72 11.01
N TYR A 275 3.97 -23.17 10.60
CA TYR A 275 3.43 -24.47 10.98
C TYR A 275 4.05 -25.58 10.12
N ASP A 276 5.08 -26.23 10.66
CA ASP A 276 5.74 -27.41 10.09
C ASP A 276 4.86 -28.70 10.13
N GLY A 277 3.63 -28.61 10.63
CA GLY A 277 2.70 -29.74 10.75
C GLY A 277 1.84 -29.97 9.52
N PHE A 278 2.44 -30.26 8.36
CA PHE A 278 1.66 -30.66 7.17
C PHE A 278 0.92 -32.02 7.35
N ASP A 279 1.24 -32.80 8.39
CA ASP A 279 0.76 -34.18 8.54
C ASP A 279 -0.36 -34.41 9.57
N ASP A 280 -0.71 -33.44 10.43
CA ASP A 280 -1.62 -33.69 11.56
C ASP A 280 -2.61 -32.53 11.83
N ILE A 281 -3.32 -32.05 10.81
CA ILE A 281 -4.64 -31.45 11.06
C ILE A 281 -5.66 -32.54 10.77
N PRO A 282 -6.19 -33.25 11.80
CA PRO A 282 -7.32 -34.12 11.59
C PRO A 282 -8.47 -33.23 11.18
N PHE A 283 -8.91 -33.34 9.92
CA PHE A 283 -10.24 -32.93 9.52
C PHE A 283 -11.20 -33.76 10.37
N LYS A 284 -11.65 -33.24 11.50
CA LYS A 284 -12.95 -33.65 12.00
C LYS A 284 -13.95 -33.03 11.03
N ASP A 285 -14.45 -33.86 10.12
CA ASP A 285 -15.73 -33.62 9.47
C ASP A 285 -16.76 -33.46 10.60
N ASN A 286 -16.94 -32.22 11.07
CA ASN A 286 -18.18 -31.90 11.73
C ASN A 286 -19.22 -31.95 10.61
N GLU A 287 -20.08 -32.96 10.64
CA GLU A 287 -21.32 -33.07 9.87
C GLU A 287 -22.32 -31.95 10.26
N GLY A 288 -21.83 -30.74 10.51
CA GLY A 288 -22.59 -29.53 10.79
C GLY A 288 -22.86 -28.78 9.48
N ASN A 289 -24.14 -28.63 9.17
CA ASN A 289 -24.73 -28.25 7.90
C ASN A 289 -24.49 -26.80 7.38
N ALA A 290 -23.50 -26.06 7.90
CA ALA A 290 -23.29 -24.64 7.52
C ALA A 290 -22.00 -24.46 6.73
N ASN A 291 -22.09 -24.57 5.39
CA ASN A 291 -20.99 -24.29 4.48
C ASN A 291 -21.19 -22.88 3.89
N LEU A 292 -20.57 -21.88 4.51
CA LEU A 292 -20.69 -20.49 4.08
C LEU A 292 -20.22 -20.34 2.63
N GLN A 293 -21.02 -19.67 1.80
CA GLN A 293 -20.69 -19.42 0.40
C GLN A 293 -20.05 -18.04 0.24
N VAL A 294 -19.07 -17.95 -0.65
CA VAL A 294 -18.37 -16.69 -0.94
C VAL A 294 -18.43 -16.39 -2.43
N LEU A 295 -18.39 -15.11 -2.78
CA LEU A 295 -18.50 -14.67 -4.16
C LEU A 295 -17.12 -14.65 -4.80
N ARG A 296 -16.95 -15.35 -5.92
CA ARG A 296 -15.73 -15.32 -6.74
C ARG A 296 -16.04 -14.90 -8.18
N ARG A 297 -15.15 -14.09 -8.77
CA ARG A 297 -15.15 -13.80 -10.20
C ARG A 297 -14.38 -14.88 -10.97
N GLY A 298 -15.04 -15.56 -11.91
CA GLY A 298 -14.43 -16.56 -12.77
C GLY A 298 -13.55 -15.94 -13.87
N SER A 299 -12.72 -16.76 -14.51
CA SER A 299 -11.91 -16.37 -15.67
C SER A 299 -12.74 -16.00 -16.90
N ASP A 300 -14.01 -16.41 -16.92
CA ASP A 300 -15.04 -16.05 -17.90
C ASP A 300 -15.74 -14.71 -17.57
N ASP A 301 -15.24 -13.98 -16.57
CA ASP A 301 -15.75 -12.68 -16.13
C ASP A 301 -17.14 -12.74 -15.48
N GLN A 302 -17.57 -13.93 -15.03
CA GLN A 302 -18.85 -14.15 -14.34
C GLN A 302 -18.68 -14.30 -12.83
N TRP A 303 -19.65 -13.76 -12.08
CA TRP A 303 -19.71 -13.93 -10.62
C TRP A 303 -20.41 -15.23 -10.24
N ARG A 304 -19.89 -15.95 -9.24
CA ARG A 304 -20.46 -17.20 -8.74
C ARG A 304 -20.29 -17.30 -7.23
N TRP A 305 -21.31 -17.84 -6.56
CA TRP A 305 -21.18 -18.33 -5.19
C TRP A 305 -20.46 -19.66 -5.19
N ILE A 306 -19.38 -19.74 -4.44
CA ILE A 306 -18.56 -20.94 -4.29
C ILE A 306 -18.41 -21.31 -2.82
N THR A 307 -18.12 -22.57 -2.56
CA THR A 307 -17.90 -23.09 -1.20
C THR A 307 -16.41 -23.19 -0.86
N ALA A 308 -16.08 -23.45 0.41
CA ALA A 308 -14.71 -23.67 0.87
C ALA A 308 -13.94 -24.72 0.04
N ARG A 309 -14.62 -25.75 -0.46
CA ARG A 309 -14.03 -26.84 -1.26
C ARG A 309 -13.58 -26.39 -2.65
N GLU A 310 -14.15 -25.32 -3.17
CA GLU A 310 -13.89 -24.81 -4.51
C GLU A 310 -12.82 -23.70 -4.55
N LEU A 311 -12.40 -23.21 -3.37
CA LEU A 311 -11.35 -22.21 -3.23
C LEU A 311 -10.01 -22.73 -3.75
N ARG A 312 -9.30 -21.86 -4.47
CA ARG A 312 -7.97 -22.12 -5.03
C ARG A 312 -6.94 -21.12 -4.52
N PRO A 313 -5.64 -21.50 -4.49
CA PRO A 313 -4.56 -20.55 -4.24
C PRO A 313 -4.66 -19.35 -5.20
N GLY A 314 -4.50 -18.13 -4.66
CA GLY A 314 -4.56 -16.89 -5.42
C GLY A 314 -5.97 -16.37 -5.72
N ASP A 315 -7.04 -17.05 -5.29
CA ASP A 315 -8.39 -16.53 -5.45
C ASP A 315 -8.56 -15.18 -4.72
N THR A 316 -9.28 -14.25 -5.33
CA THR A 316 -9.86 -13.09 -4.63
C THR A 316 -11.34 -13.34 -4.42
N ILE A 317 -11.77 -13.38 -3.16
CA ILE A 317 -13.15 -13.66 -2.78
C ILE A 317 -13.77 -12.46 -2.08
N VAL A 318 -15.07 -12.29 -2.28
CA VAL A 318 -15.88 -11.29 -1.58
C VAL A 318 -16.88 -12.01 -0.68
N VAL A 319 -16.98 -11.56 0.56
CA VAL A 319 -17.76 -12.20 1.61
C VAL A 319 -18.78 -11.22 2.17
N PRO A 320 -20.01 -11.67 2.51
CA PRO A 320 -20.96 -10.81 3.23
C PRO A 320 -20.37 -10.28 4.54
N CYS A 321 -20.63 -9.01 4.85
CA CYS A 321 -20.19 -8.38 6.10
C CYS A 321 -20.69 -9.14 7.36
N GLU A 322 -21.89 -9.72 7.31
CA GLU A 322 -22.52 -10.47 8.40
C GLU A 322 -21.76 -11.74 8.81
N TYR A 323 -20.84 -12.25 7.97
CA TYR A 323 -20.09 -13.47 8.28
C TYR A 323 -19.05 -13.26 9.39
N GLY A 324 -18.71 -12.00 9.70
CA GLY A 324 -17.67 -11.66 10.67
C GLY A 324 -16.28 -12.07 10.18
N GLY A 325 -15.43 -12.56 11.09
CA GLY A 325 -14.08 -12.99 10.76
C GLY A 325 -13.01 -11.89 10.79
N LEU A 326 -13.40 -10.63 10.92
CA LEU A 326 -12.50 -9.48 10.98
C LEU A 326 -12.98 -8.47 12.02
N ASP A 327 -12.05 -7.83 12.73
CA ASP A 327 -12.33 -6.66 13.55
C ASP A 327 -11.29 -5.56 13.32
N ARG A 328 -11.40 -4.45 14.07
CA ARG A 328 -10.51 -3.27 13.95
C ARG A 328 -9.03 -3.57 14.15
N PHE A 329 -8.67 -4.71 14.75
CA PHE A 329 -7.28 -5.12 14.98
C PHE A 329 -6.78 -6.13 13.94
N GLY A 330 -7.67 -6.63 13.08
CA GLY A 330 -7.37 -7.58 12.01
C GLY A 330 -8.17 -8.87 12.09
N TRP A 331 -7.63 -9.92 11.47
CA TRP A 331 -8.22 -11.24 11.34
C TRP A 331 -8.61 -11.81 12.71
N ASN A 332 -9.89 -12.17 12.83
CA ASN A 332 -10.48 -12.73 14.04
C ASN A 332 -11.56 -13.75 13.62
N PRO A 333 -11.16 -15.00 13.27
CA PRO A 333 -12.09 -16.00 12.72
C PRO A 333 -13.19 -16.41 13.71
N SER A 334 -12.99 -16.17 15.01
CA SER A 334 -14.00 -16.37 16.05
C SER A 334 -15.04 -15.24 16.15
N SER A 335 -14.74 -14.04 15.63
CA SER A 335 -15.68 -12.92 15.66
C SER A 335 -16.87 -13.19 14.77
N LYS A 336 -18.07 -13.05 15.33
CA LYS A 336 -19.35 -13.07 14.62
C LYS A 336 -19.96 -11.67 14.45
N ALA A 337 -19.26 -10.64 14.92
CA ALA A 337 -19.70 -9.27 14.72
C ALA A 337 -19.59 -8.92 13.23
N PRO A 338 -20.58 -8.22 12.65
CA PRO A 338 -20.52 -7.79 11.27
C PRO A 338 -19.26 -6.96 10.99
N VAL A 339 -18.60 -7.25 9.87
CA VAL A 339 -17.41 -6.52 9.45
C VAL A 339 -17.83 -5.21 8.79
N LYS A 340 -17.23 -4.09 9.19
CA LYS A 340 -17.47 -2.79 8.55
C LYS A 340 -17.05 -2.84 7.08
N ASP A 341 -17.95 -2.52 6.16
CA ASP A 341 -17.62 -2.31 4.75
C ASP A 341 -16.92 -0.95 4.58
N ILE A 342 -15.70 -0.98 4.05
CA ILE A 342 -14.84 0.21 3.91
C ILE A 342 -14.50 0.49 2.45
N SER A 343 -15.28 -0.05 1.51
CA SER A 343 -15.00 0.10 0.07
C SER A 343 -15.11 1.55 -0.42
N GLU A 344 -16.04 2.33 0.13
CA GLU A 344 -16.13 3.77 -0.07
C GLU A 344 -14.88 4.50 0.45
N LEU A 345 -14.40 4.16 1.65
CA LEU A 345 -13.19 4.73 2.24
C LEU A 345 -11.94 4.41 1.40
N ALA A 346 -11.81 3.16 0.94
CA ALA A 346 -10.75 2.73 0.04
C ALA A 346 -10.76 3.50 -1.29
N SER A 347 -11.95 3.83 -1.80
CA SER A 347 -12.07 4.66 -2.99
C SER A 347 -11.73 6.13 -2.72
N LEU A 348 -12.13 6.67 -1.56
CA LEU A 348 -11.80 8.03 -1.13
C LEU A 348 -10.28 8.24 -1.03
N ARG A 349 -9.55 7.29 -0.43
CA ARG A 349 -8.07 7.32 -0.33
C ARG A 349 -7.36 7.33 -1.69
N ARG A 350 -8.04 6.90 -2.78
CA ARG A 350 -7.53 6.97 -4.17
C ARG A 350 -7.97 8.24 -4.92
N GLY A 351 -8.56 9.20 -4.21
CA GLY A 351 -9.13 10.44 -4.76
C GLY A 351 -10.38 10.17 -5.60
N GLN A 352 -11.13 9.10 -5.29
CA GLN A 352 -12.37 8.72 -5.96
C GLN A 352 -13.50 8.72 -4.94
N PRO A 353 -14.07 9.89 -4.59
CA PRO A 353 -15.18 9.97 -3.66
C PRO A 353 -16.41 9.31 -4.30
N ILE A 354 -16.83 8.20 -3.70
CA ILE A 354 -17.93 7.37 -4.17
C ILE A 354 -18.79 7.04 -2.95
N LEU A 355 -20.11 7.17 -3.10
CA LEU A 355 -21.08 6.77 -2.09
C LEU A 355 -22.14 5.89 -2.76
N ARG A 356 -22.27 4.64 -2.32
CA ARG A 356 -23.39 3.78 -2.74
C ARG A 356 -24.65 4.23 -2.01
N LEU A 357 -25.72 4.42 -2.75
CA LEU A 357 -27.04 4.81 -2.26
C LEU A 357 -27.97 3.58 -2.26
N ASP A 358 -27.49 2.51 -1.63
CA ASP A 358 -28.29 1.31 -1.35
C ASP A 358 -29.11 1.51 -0.05
N SER A 359 -29.56 0.43 0.59
CA SER A 359 -30.59 0.52 1.63
C SER A 359 -30.20 1.31 2.89
N ASP A 360 -28.93 1.34 3.29
CA ASP A 360 -28.46 2.13 4.43
C ASP A 360 -26.94 2.46 4.36
N PRO A 361 -26.54 3.60 3.77
CA PRO A 361 -25.15 4.05 3.79
C PRO A 361 -24.65 4.47 5.18
N GLY A 362 -25.53 4.74 6.15
CA GLY A 362 -25.13 5.17 7.50
C GLY A 362 -24.39 4.08 8.25
N SER A 363 -24.88 2.84 8.19
CA SER A 363 -24.20 1.68 8.75
C SER A 363 -22.74 1.54 8.28
N ARG A 364 -22.44 1.85 7.00
CA ARG A 364 -21.08 1.76 6.41
C ARG A 364 -20.18 2.93 6.77
N LEU A 365 -20.72 4.15 6.85
CA LEU A 365 -19.96 5.35 7.22
C LEU A 365 -19.85 5.54 8.73
N GLY A 366 -20.62 4.78 9.53
CA GLY A 366 -20.71 5.00 10.98
C GLY A 366 -21.50 6.25 11.32
N LEU A 367 -22.52 6.56 10.52
CA LEU A 367 -23.41 7.70 10.67
C LEU A 367 -24.84 7.21 10.91
N PRO A 368 -25.73 8.06 11.48
CA PRO A 368 -27.16 7.76 11.52
C PRO A 368 -27.71 7.48 10.11
N PRO A 369 -28.79 6.68 9.97
CA PRO A 369 -29.37 6.38 8.66
C PRO A 369 -29.78 7.64 7.88
N LEU A 370 -29.61 7.62 6.55
CA LEU A 370 -30.07 8.69 5.69
C LEU A 370 -31.60 8.60 5.50
N GLU A 371 -32.33 9.49 6.17
CA GLU A 371 -33.79 9.52 6.12
C GLU A 371 -34.31 9.69 4.69
N ARG A 372 -35.42 9.00 4.38
CA ARG A 372 -36.12 9.05 3.06
C ARG A 372 -35.28 8.61 1.86
N LEU A 373 -34.11 8.00 2.06
CA LEU A 373 -33.26 7.52 0.96
C LEU A 373 -34.01 6.61 -0.02
N ARG A 374 -34.80 5.66 0.49
CA ARG A 374 -35.58 4.74 -0.35
C ARG A 374 -36.60 5.47 -1.23
N GLU A 375 -37.27 6.49 -0.70
CA GLU A 375 -38.22 7.32 -1.44
C GLU A 375 -37.49 8.10 -2.53
N LEU A 376 -36.41 8.81 -2.19
CA LEU A 376 -35.65 9.62 -3.13
C LEU A 376 -35.03 8.78 -4.27
N VAL A 377 -34.54 7.57 -3.95
CA VAL A 377 -34.04 6.63 -4.95
C VAL A 377 -35.17 6.10 -5.83
N ALA A 378 -36.34 5.83 -5.27
CA ALA A 378 -37.52 5.40 -6.04
C ALA A 378 -38.00 6.52 -6.97
N ASP A 379 -38.09 7.76 -6.49
CA ASP A 379 -38.46 8.93 -7.29
C ASP A 379 -37.49 9.13 -8.46
N TRP A 380 -36.18 9.07 -8.20
CA TRP A 380 -35.16 9.15 -9.26
C TRP A 380 -35.23 7.99 -10.26
N ARG A 381 -35.54 6.77 -9.82
CA ARG A 381 -35.70 5.59 -10.69
C ARG A 381 -36.96 5.66 -11.55
N ASN A 382 -38.03 6.23 -11.02
CA ASN A 382 -39.35 6.30 -11.67
C ASN A 382 -39.53 7.55 -12.55
N ALA A 383 -38.59 8.50 -12.51
CA ALA A 383 -38.61 9.67 -13.39
C ALA A 383 -38.38 9.28 -14.86
N GLU A 384 -39.43 9.38 -15.68
CA GLU A 384 -39.39 9.04 -17.10
C GLU A 384 -38.82 10.17 -17.98
N GLU A 385 -39.09 11.43 -17.62
CA GLU A 385 -38.62 12.61 -18.35
C GLU A 385 -37.21 13.03 -17.90
N PRO A 386 -36.31 13.43 -18.83
CA PRO A 386 -34.95 13.83 -18.49
C PRO A 386 -34.86 14.98 -17.46
N GLU A 387 -35.76 15.96 -17.55
CA GLU A 387 -35.79 17.13 -16.66
C GLU A 387 -36.19 16.73 -15.22
N ASP A 388 -37.18 15.85 -15.08
CA ASP A 388 -37.61 15.31 -13.79
C ASP A 388 -36.50 14.44 -13.17
N ARG A 389 -35.79 13.66 -13.99
CA ARG A 389 -34.68 12.83 -13.54
C ARG A 389 -33.50 13.66 -13.04
N ASP A 390 -33.17 14.75 -13.71
CA ASP A 390 -32.15 15.70 -13.26
C ASP A 390 -32.57 16.40 -11.96
N ALA A 391 -33.84 16.77 -11.82
CA ALA A 391 -34.38 17.35 -10.59
C ALA A 391 -34.33 16.36 -9.40
N CYS A 392 -34.77 15.12 -9.60
CA CYS A 392 -34.68 14.05 -8.60
C CYS A 392 -33.23 13.73 -8.24
N GLN A 393 -32.32 13.76 -9.22
CA GLN A 393 -30.88 13.60 -8.97
C GLN A 393 -30.34 14.73 -8.09
N GLY A 394 -30.70 15.99 -8.40
CA GLY A 394 -30.31 17.14 -7.57
C GLY A 394 -30.83 17.02 -6.13
N ALA A 395 -32.07 16.59 -5.95
CA ALA A 395 -32.66 16.35 -4.63
C ALA A 395 -31.92 15.26 -3.84
N LEU A 396 -31.54 14.16 -4.50
CA LEU A 396 -30.81 13.07 -3.87
C LEU A 396 -29.37 13.47 -3.48
N VAL A 397 -28.68 14.22 -4.35
CA VAL A 397 -27.33 14.76 -4.06
C VAL A 397 -27.38 15.70 -2.86
N GLU A 398 -28.37 16.61 -2.83
CA GLU A 398 -28.51 17.57 -1.74
C GLU A 398 -28.88 16.89 -0.41
N ALA A 399 -29.75 15.88 -0.44
CA ALA A 399 -30.07 15.08 0.74
C ALA A 399 -28.83 14.37 1.31
N ALA A 400 -28.03 13.73 0.45
CA ALA A 400 -26.78 13.09 0.87
C ALA A 400 -25.78 14.11 1.45
N ARG A 401 -25.67 15.31 0.85
CA ARG A 401 -24.77 16.38 1.32
C ARG A 401 -25.18 16.91 2.70
N GLN A 402 -26.46 17.17 2.90
CA GLN A 402 -26.98 17.65 4.19
C GLN A 402 -26.79 16.59 5.29
N TRP A 403 -26.99 15.32 4.94
CA TRP A 403 -26.78 14.20 5.84
C TRP A 403 -25.32 14.02 6.28
N LEU A 404 -24.37 14.14 5.36
CA LEU A 404 -22.95 14.10 5.72
C LEU A 404 -22.57 15.26 6.65
N GLY A 405 -23.18 16.43 6.47
CA GLY A 405 -22.90 17.63 7.29
C GLY A 405 -23.62 17.69 8.64
N SER A 406 -24.69 16.91 8.84
CA SER A 406 -25.49 16.91 10.08
C SER A 406 -25.07 15.82 11.07
N SER A 407 -24.07 15.01 10.71
CA SER A 407 -23.69 13.80 11.42
C SER A 407 -22.65 14.05 12.52
N GLY A 408 -22.74 13.28 13.63
CA GLY A 408 -21.75 13.31 14.71
C GLY A 408 -20.40 12.69 14.33
N ALA A 409 -19.51 12.48 15.31
CA ALA A 409 -18.23 11.81 15.07
C ALA A 409 -18.47 10.40 14.49
N PRO A 410 -17.92 10.07 13.31
CA PRO A 410 -18.15 8.78 12.67
C PRO A 410 -17.46 7.66 13.44
N GLU A 411 -17.94 6.44 13.27
CA GLU A 411 -17.26 5.25 13.78
C GLU A 411 -15.97 4.94 13.00
N TYR A 412 -14.94 4.49 13.72
CA TYR A 412 -13.71 3.97 13.13
C TYR A 412 -14.01 2.91 12.05
N PRO A 413 -13.32 2.91 10.88
CA PRO A 413 -12.11 3.67 10.55
C PRO A 413 -12.35 5.04 9.88
N TRP A 414 -13.59 5.52 9.82
CA TRP A 414 -13.87 6.86 9.29
C TRP A 414 -13.46 7.93 10.29
N THR A 415 -12.95 9.05 9.78
CA THR A 415 -12.62 10.26 10.54
C THR A 415 -13.58 11.40 10.18
N PRO A 416 -13.79 12.41 11.04
CA PRO A 416 -14.56 13.60 10.67
C PRO A 416 -14.07 14.25 9.37
N GLU A 417 -12.77 14.27 9.14
CA GLU A 417 -12.14 14.78 7.92
C GLU A 417 -12.49 13.95 6.68
N ASP A 418 -12.66 12.63 6.81
CA ASP A 418 -13.16 11.77 5.73
C ASP A 418 -14.56 12.18 5.29
N ILE A 419 -15.44 12.42 6.27
CA ILE A 419 -16.83 12.78 6.04
C ILE A 419 -16.93 14.17 5.41
N GLU A 420 -16.15 15.12 5.90
CA GLU A 420 -16.04 16.46 5.32
C GLU A 420 -15.53 16.39 3.87
N CYS A 421 -14.51 15.56 3.60
CA CYS A 421 -13.98 15.37 2.24
C CYS A 421 -15.05 14.82 1.28
N LEU A 422 -15.85 13.84 1.73
CA LEU A 422 -16.99 13.34 0.96
C LEU A 422 -18.05 14.42 0.73
N GLN A 423 -18.39 15.19 1.77
CA GLN A 423 -19.37 16.26 1.69
C GLN A 423 -18.95 17.33 0.65
N ASN A 424 -17.70 17.78 0.71
CA ASN A 424 -17.14 18.78 -0.21
C ASN A 424 -17.03 18.24 -1.65
N ALA A 425 -16.74 16.96 -1.80
CA ALA A 425 -16.71 16.32 -3.12
C ALA A 425 -18.07 16.29 -3.82
N PHE A 426 -19.17 16.37 -3.08
CA PHE A 426 -20.54 16.42 -3.60
C PHE A 426 -21.09 17.85 -3.76
N GLU A 427 -20.38 18.88 -3.30
CA GLU A 427 -20.75 20.29 -3.48
C GLU A 427 -20.52 20.81 -4.92
N HIS A 428 -19.60 20.18 -5.66
CA HIS A 428 -19.22 20.60 -7.00
C HIS A 428 -20.24 20.13 -8.05
N SER A 429 -20.47 20.93 -9.10
CA SER A 429 -21.39 20.68 -10.24
C SER A 429 -21.10 19.40 -11.07
N GLY A 430 -20.17 18.55 -10.62
CA GLY A 430 -19.79 17.27 -11.21
C GLY A 430 -20.27 16.03 -10.44
N ALA A 431 -21.08 16.18 -9.38
CA ALA A 431 -21.69 15.06 -8.68
C ALA A 431 -22.71 14.36 -9.60
N LEU A 432 -22.45 13.10 -9.94
CA LEU A 432 -23.28 12.32 -10.86
C LEU A 432 -23.75 11.04 -10.18
N ILE A 433 -25.03 10.72 -10.34
CA ILE A 433 -25.54 9.39 -10.01
C ILE A 433 -25.29 8.49 -11.20
N SER A 434 -24.45 7.47 -11.01
CA SER A 434 -24.26 6.40 -11.98
C SER A 434 -24.92 5.13 -11.48
N THR A 435 -25.63 4.46 -12.37
CA THR A 435 -26.00 3.05 -12.22
C THR A 435 -24.96 2.22 -12.99
N GLY A 436 -24.35 1.23 -12.34
CA GLY A 436 -23.21 0.49 -12.91
C GLY A 436 -23.42 -0.02 -14.36
N VAL A 437 -22.33 -0.04 -15.13
CA VAL A 437 -22.16 -0.64 -16.49
C VAL A 437 -22.58 0.17 -17.73
N GLU A 438 -22.50 1.50 -17.76
CA GLU A 438 -22.48 2.22 -19.05
C GLU A 438 -21.10 2.18 -19.76
N ARG A 439 -20.01 1.93 -19.04
CA ARG A 439 -18.65 1.94 -19.62
C ARG A 439 -18.33 0.80 -20.60
N ARG A 440 -19.04 -0.34 -20.56
CA ARG A 440 -18.71 -1.53 -21.38
C ARG A 440 -19.55 -1.71 -22.65
N ARG A 441 -20.62 -0.93 -22.87
CA ARG A 441 -21.47 -1.08 -24.07
C ARG A 441 -20.86 -0.51 -25.36
N ARG A 442 -19.79 0.30 -25.31
CA ARG A 442 -19.16 0.83 -26.53
C ARG A 442 -18.37 -0.22 -27.36
N ASN A 443 -18.03 -1.39 -26.79
CA ASN A 443 -17.18 -2.39 -27.47
C ASN A 443 -17.79 -3.80 -27.65
N ARG A 444 -19.08 -4.02 -27.41
CA ARG A 444 -19.73 -5.32 -27.69
C ARG A 444 -20.70 -5.22 -28.87
N ARG A 445 -20.45 -6.03 -29.91
CA ARG A 445 -21.41 -6.26 -31.00
C ARG A 445 -22.74 -6.77 -30.41
N PRO A 446 -23.90 -6.32 -30.93
CA PRO A 446 -25.19 -6.67 -30.36
C PRO A 446 -25.52 -8.13 -30.70
N GLY A 447 -25.49 -8.99 -29.69
CA GLY A 447 -25.87 -10.38 -29.81
C GLY A 447 -26.35 -10.90 -28.46
N HIS A 448 -27.64 -11.22 -28.42
CA HIS A 448 -28.38 -11.94 -27.38
C HIS A 448 -28.79 -11.13 -26.14
N SER A 449 -30.07 -10.77 -26.15
CA SER A 449 -30.86 -10.19 -25.08
C SER A 449 -31.03 -11.18 -23.91
N ALA A 450 -30.45 -10.87 -22.76
CA ALA A 450 -30.97 -11.33 -21.48
C ALA A 450 -31.78 -10.18 -20.87
N ALA A 451 -33.10 -10.24 -21.05
CA ALA A 451 -34.07 -9.38 -20.41
C ALA A 451 -34.28 -9.86 -18.96
N GLY A 452 -33.44 -9.38 -18.05
CA GLY A 452 -33.71 -9.36 -16.62
C GLY A 452 -33.49 -7.92 -16.17
N SER A 453 -34.49 -7.31 -15.57
CA SER A 453 -34.42 -5.97 -14.98
C SER A 453 -33.35 -5.95 -13.89
N ARG A 454 -32.10 -5.66 -14.27
CA ARG A 454 -31.02 -5.38 -13.33
C ARG A 454 -31.42 -4.12 -12.58
N GLU A 455 -31.88 -4.24 -11.34
CA GLU A 455 -31.97 -3.09 -10.45
C GLU A 455 -30.54 -2.61 -10.21
N LEU A 456 -30.12 -1.60 -10.95
CA LEU A 456 -28.79 -1.04 -10.82
C LEU A 456 -28.75 -0.20 -9.55
N ILE A 457 -27.72 -0.43 -8.72
CA ILE A 457 -27.51 0.32 -7.48
C ILE A 457 -27.09 1.75 -7.86
N PRO A 458 -27.81 2.79 -7.39
CA PRO A 458 -27.41 4.15 -7.61
C PRO A 458 -26.14 4.45 -6.81
N VAL A 459 -25.16 5.02 -7.48
CA VAL A 459 -23.88 5.40 -6.89
C VAL A 459 -23.63 6.87 -7.15
N LEU A 460 -23.52 7.65 -6.08
CA LEU A 460 -23.12 9.04 -6.13
C LEU A 460 -21.60 9.11 -6.30
N ARG A 461 -21.15 9.83 -7.33
CA ARG A 461 -19.73 10.04 -7.61
C ARG A 461 -19.43 11.52 -7.54
N GLY A 462 -18.52 11.90 -6.65
CA GLY A 462 -18.09 13.28 -6.48
C GLY A 462 -16.80 13.58 -7.26
N THR A 463 -16.41 14.85 -7.25
CA THR A 463 -15.07 15.28 -7.64
C THR A 463 -14.40 15.88 -6.44
N ALA A 464 -13.45 15.16 -5.82
CA ALA A 464 -12.64 15.74 -4.76
C ALA A 464 -11.67 16.77 -5.36
N PRO A 465 -11.57 17.98 -4.80
CA PRO A 465 -10.45 18.86 -5.02
C PRO A 465 -9.14 18.13 -4.67
N ALA A 466 -8.10 18.54 -5.35
CA ALA A 466 -6.80 17.94 -5.33
C ALA A 466 -6.09 17.80 -3.99
N ASP A 467 -6.31 18.79 -3.15
CA ASP A 467 -5.56 19.05 -1.93
C ASP A 467 -6.19 18.30 -0.76
N ASP A 468 -7.51 18.11 -0.80
CA ASP A 468 -8.31 17.66 0.35
C ASP A 468 -8.16 16.18 0.68
N TRP A 469 -7.86 15.30 -0.27
CA TRP A 469 -7.77 13.86 0.03
C TRP A 469 -6.43 13.45 0.67
N ARG A 470 -5.37 14.27 0.54
CA ARG A 470 -4.06 13.98 1.16
C ARG A 470 -4.01 14.29 2.64
N THR A 471 -4.85 15.21 3.11
CA THR A 471 -4.96 15.61 4.51
C THR A 471 -5.82 14.66 5.34
N VAL A 472 -6.55 13.78 4.66
CA VAL A 472 -7.40 12.76 5.30
C VAL A 472 -6.53 11.74 6.03
N GLY A 473 -6.49 11.84 7.36
CA GLY A 473 -5.71 10.97 8.25
C GLY A 473 -4.38 11.54 8.76
N THR A 474 -4.00 12.78 8.42
CA THR A 474 -2.74 13.41 8.89
C THR A 474 -2.91 14.41 10.03
N SER A 475 -4.12 14.61 10.54
CA SER A 475 -4.44 15.73 11.43
C SER A 475 -4.48 15.32 12.89
N GLY A 476 -3.34 15.42 13.58
CA GLY A 476 -3.28 15.65 15.01
C GLY A 476 -2.80 17.09 15.24
N ASP A 477 -3.64 17.93 15.86
CA ASP A 477 -3.36 19.34 16.18
C ASP A 477 -2.04 19.54 16.92
N HIS A 478 -0.94 19.87 16.24
CA HIS A 478 0.27 20.41 16.86
C HIS A 478 0.74 21.66 16.08
N ALA A 479 0.47 22.81 16.66
CA ALA A 479 1.00 24.09 16.22
C ALA A 479 2.53 24.12 16.39
N GLY A 480 3.25 24.32 15.28
CA GLY A 480 4.59 24.92 15.23
C GLY A 480 5.76 24.08 15.76
N GLY A 481 6.44 23.36 14.87
CA GLY A 481 7.77 22.82 15.13
C GLY A 481 8.27 21.94 13.99
N ASN A 482 9.37 22.34 13.35
CA ASN A 482 10.09 21.56 12.33
C ASN A 482 10.47 20.16 12.88
N ALA A 483 9.70 19.14 12.51
CA ALA A 483 10.08 17.74 12.67
C ALA A 483 9.90 17.04 11.32
N ALA A 484 11.02 16.63 10.73
CA ALA A 484 11.07 15.91 9.47
C ALA A 484 10.31 14.58 9.60
N SER A 485 9.16 14.47 8.90
CA SER A 485 8.36 13.26 8.88
C SER A 485 8.99 12.21 7.96
N SER A 486 9.86 11.37 8.51
CA SER A 486 10.19 10.09 7.91
C SER A 486 8.95 9.19 8.03
N VAL A 487 8.24 8.96 6.92
CA VAL A 487 7.15 7.98 6.83
C VAL A 487 7.74 6.65 6.36
N PRO A 488 7.83 5.61 7.20
CA PRO A 488 8.12 4.27 6.71
C PRO A 488 6.81 3.48 6.54
N TRP A 489 6.78 2.64 5.50
CA TRP A 489 5.75 1.61 5.22
C TRP A 489 4.46 2.05 4.50
N ARG A 490 4.61 2.44 3.23
CA ARG A 490 3.67 1.96 2.20
C ARG A 490 4.40 0.94 1.35
N ALA A 491 3.87 -0.27 1.25
CA ALA A 491 4.20 -1.18 0.16
C ALA A 491 3.91 -0.42 -1.14
N VAL A 492 4.96 -0.02 -1.82
CA VAL A 492 4.89 0.70 -3.08
C VAL A 492 4.39 -0.31 -4.11
N SER A 493 3.11 -0.27 -4.44
CA SER A 493 2.67 -0.84 -5.72
C SER A 493 3.25 0.03 -6.83
N GLU A 494 4.00 -0.59 -7.75
CA GLU A 494 4.78 0.10 -8.78
C GLU A 494 3.92 0.81 -9.85
N GLU A 495 2.59 0.76 -9.75
CA GLU A 495 1.66 1.31 -10.76
C GLU A 495 1.23 2.78 -10.57
N ASP A 496 1.56 3.45 -9.46
CA ASP A 496 1.03 4.79 -9.14
C ASP A 496 2.13 5.84 -8.89
N GLN A 497 3.04 6.03 -9.85
CA GLN A 497 4.16 7.00 -9.74
C GLN A 497 3.80 8.48 -9.98
N ALA A 498 2.53 8.83 -10.21
CA ALA A 498 2.15 10.22 -10.54
C ALA A 498 1.98 11.16 -9.31
N GLY A 499 2.55 10.86 -8.13
CA GLY A 499 2.13 11.49 -6.87
C GLY A 499 3.21 11.95 -5.88
N THR A 500 4.50 11.95 -6.21
CA THR A 500 5.61 12.22 -5.28
C THR A 500 5.92 13.72 -5.07
N SER A 501 4.92 14.52 -4.69
CA SER A 501 5.17 15.82 -4.08
C SER A 501 4.19 16.05 -2.94
N THR A 502 4.65 16.70 -1.88
CA THR A 502 3.86 17.15 -0.72
C THR A 502 3.72 18.68 -0.69
N LEU A 503 4.23 19.40 -1.70
CA LEU A 503 4.36 20.86 -1.68
C LEU A 503 3.72 21.54 -2.90
N ASN A 504 2.87 22.54 -2.63
CA ASN A 504 2.18 23.40 -3.61
C ASN A 504 3.06 24.55 -4.15
N ARG A 505 4.39 24.36 -4.22
CA ARG A 505 5.34 25.38 -4.67
C ARG A 505 5.89 25.06 -6.06
N ARG A 506 5.98 26.08 -6.91
CA ARG A 506 6.70 25.98 -8.19
C ARG A 506 8.20 25.97 -7.91
N VAL A 507 8.88 24.97 -8.48
CA VAL A 507 10.32 24.80 -8.37
C VAL A 507 10.91 24.86 -9.77
N THR A 508 11.93 25.70 -9.96
CA THR A 508 12.62 25.82 -11.26
C THR A 508 13.46 24.58 -11.51
N LEU A 509 13.60 24.20 -12.79
CA LEU A 509 14.31 23.01 -13.19
C LEU A 509 15.79 23.07 -12.76
N ALA A 510 16.43 24.23 -12.92
CA ALA A 510 17.82 24.42 -12.53
C ALA A 510 18.06 24.24 -11.02
N ALA A 511 17.18 24.80 -10.18
CA ALA A 511 17.28 24.67 -8.72
C ALA A 511 17.12 23.20 -8.28
N HIS A 512 16.11 22.51 -8.82
CA HIS A 512 15.87 21.10 -8.54
C HIS A 512 17.08 20.22 -8.91
N LEU A 513 17.57 20.34 -10.14
CA LEU A 513 18.71 19.55 -10.63
C LEU A 513 19.99 19.78 -9.79
N ALA A 514 20.24 21.02 -9.36
CA ALA A 514 21.38 21.33 -8.50
C ALA A 514 21.26 20.69 -7.11
N ALA A 515 20.07 20.79 -6.49
CA ALA A 515 19.80 20.21 -5.17
C ALA A 515 19.87 18.67 -5.20
N VAL A 516 19.31 18.03 -6.23
CA VAL A 516 19.38 16.57 -6.43
C VAL A 516 20.82 16.12 -6.62
N GLY A 517 21.62 16.86 -7.40
CA GLY A 517 23.06 16.60 -7.55
C GLY A 517 23.85 16.69 -6.23
N GLU A 518 23.53 17.66 -5.36
CA GLU A 518 24.14 17.78 -4.03
C GLU A 518 23.79 16.60 -3.13
N ARG A 519 22.49 16.25 -3.07
CA ARG A 519 22.01 15.11 -2.28
C ARG A 519 22.63 13.79 -2.75
N ALA A 520 22.72 13.58 -4.05
CA ALA A 520 23.37 12.40 -4.63
C ALA A 520 24.85 12.32 -4.22
N ARG A 521 25.58 13.46 -4.22
CA ARG A 521 26.98 13.50 -3.78
C ARG A 521 27.13 13.13 -2.31
N GLN A 522 26.24 13.65 -1.46
CA GLN A 522 26.25 13.35 -0.04
C GLN A 522 26.02 11.85 0.20
N ILE A 523 25.00 11.25 -0.44
CA ILE A 523 24.70 9.83 -0.30
C ILE A 523 25.87 8.98 -0.84
N ALA A 524 26.37 9.28 -2.05
CA ALA A 524 27.50 8.57 -2.64
C ALA A 524 28.77 8.62 -1.78
N THR A 525 29.05 9.76 -1.15
CA THR A 525 30.20 9.94 -0.25
C THR A 525 30.03 9.15 1.04
N ASN A 526 28.83 9.16 1.64
CA ASN A 526 28.53 8.40 2.85
C ASN A 526 28.60 6.88 2.61
N LEU A 527 28.27 6.42 1.41
CA LEU A 527 28.41 5.03 0.98
C LEU A 527 29.86 4.64 0.65
N GLY A 528 30.78 5.61 0.61
CA GLY A 528 32.18 5.36 0.25
C GLY A 528 32.37 4.95 -1.22
N LEU A 529 31.54 5.44 -2.13
CA LEU A 529 31.67 5.11 -3.55
C LEU A 529 33.01 5.65 -4.12
N PRO A 530 33.70 4.89 -4.99
CA PRO A 530 34.88 5.36 -5.71
C PRO A 530 34.60 6.66 -6.48
N GLU A 531 35.62 7.51 -6.64
CA GLU A 531 35.46 8.84 -7.24
C GLU A 531 34.84 8.81 -8.64
N GLU A 532 35.24 7.85 -9.47
CA GLU A 532 34.72 7.69 -10.83
C GLU A 532 33.20 7.40 -10.82
N LEU A 533 32.72 6.52 -9.93
CA LEU A 533 31.29 6.22 -9.81
C LEU A 533 30.51 7.35 -9.16
N ARG A 534 31.11 8.00 -8.15
CA ARG A 534 30.53 9.17 -7.51
C ARG A 534 30.28 10.28 -8.52
N ARG A 535 31.22 10.54 -9.43
CA ARG A 535 31.05 11.51 -10.52
C ARG A 535 29.88 11.14 -11.42
N VAL A 536 29.83 9.90 -11.92
CA VAL A 536 28.75 9.41 -12.80
C VAL A 536 27.37 9.57 -12.15
N VAL A 537 27.23 9.16 -10.88
CA VAL A 537 25.97 9.26 -10.14
C VAL A 537 25.54 10.72 -9.92
N VAL A 538 26.48 11.61 -9.60
CA VAL A 538 26.21 13.03 -9.39
C VAL A 538 25.80 13.71 -10.69
N ASP A 539 26.45 13.39 -11.81
CA ASP A 539 26.11 13.95 -13.11
C ASP A 539 24.77 13.39 -13.61
N ALA A 540 24.51 12.08 -13.42
CA ALA A 540 23.19 11.50 -13.69
C ALA A 540 22.09 12.20 -12.89
N ALA A 541 22.31 12.42 -11.59
CA ALA A 541 21.39 13.15 -10.71
C ALA A 541 21.15 14.59 -11.19
N ARG A 542 22.17 15.28 -11.70
CA ARG A 542 22.04 16.65 -12.25
C ARG A 542 21.34 16.70 -13.59
N TRP A 543 21.28 15.59 -14.33
CA TRP A 543 20.79 15.58 -15.72
C TRP A 543 19.54 14.72 -15.92
N HIS A 544 19.08 13.98 -14.90
CA HIS A 544 17.98 13.02 -15.00
C HIS A 544 16.66 13.63 -15.53
N ASP A 545 16.43 14.91 -15.23
CA ASP A 545 15.16 15.61 -15.45
C ASP A 545 15.22 16.64 -16.60
N LEU A 546 16.34 16.70 -17.35
CA LEU A 546 16.53 17.67 -18.44
C LEU A 546 15.44 17.59 -19.51
N GLY A 547 14.90 16.40 -19.78
CA GLY A 547 13.82 16.17 -20.73
C GLY A 547 12.56 16.97 -20.43
N LYS A 548 12.37 17.43 -19.19
CA LYS A 548 11.24 18.30 -18.83
C LYS A 548 11.20 19.62 -19.62
N VAL A 549 12.28 20.00 -20.32
CA VAL A 549 12.29 21.17 -21.21
C VAL A 549 11.34 21.07 -22.41
N ASP A 550 10.83 19.88 -22.75
CA ASP A 550 9.82 19.72 -23.80
C ASP A 550 8.63 20.66 -23.56
N MET A 551 8.22 21.40 -24.59
CA MET A 551 7.23 22.46 -24.41
C MET A 551 5.82 21.94 -24.09
N ARG A 552 5.49 20.71 -24.50
CA ARG A 552 4.24 20.04 -24.12
C ARG A 552 4.32 19.58 -22.66
N PHE A 553 5.49 19.18 -22.17
CA PHE A 553 5.69 18.89 -20.75
C PHE A 553 5.61 20.17 -19.90
N GLN A 554 6.28 21.25 -20.31
CA GLN A 554 6.17 22.54 -19.61
C GLN A 554 4.74 23.08 -19.65
N ALA A 555 4.04 23.05 -20.79
CA ALA A 555 2.64 23.44 -20.86
C ALA A 555 1.77 22.63 -19.89
N MET A 556 2.02 21.33 -19.72
CA MET A 556 1.36 20.52 -18.69
C MET A 556 1.66 21.06 -17.28
N LEU A 557 2.91 21.44 -16.99
CA LEU A 557 3.27 22.04 -15.70
C LEU A 557 2.63 23.42 -15.47
N PHE A 558 2.28 24.14 -16.53
CA PHE A 558 1.55 25.40 -16.49
C PHE A 558 0.04 25.22 -16.74
N ASP A 559 -0.56 24.17 -16.19
CA ASP A 559 -2.01 23.92 -16.22
C ASP A 559 -2.62 23.80 -17.65
N GLY A 560 -1.80 23.31 -18.59
CA GLY A 560 -2.13 23.17 -20.00
C GLY A 560 -1.94 24.44 -20.83
N SER A 561 -1.39 25.52 -20.25
CA SER A 561 -1.17 26.79 -20.95
C SER A 561 0.21 26.84 -21.60
N ARG A 562 0.23 26.67 -22.93
CA ARG A 562 1.46 26.83 -23.73
C ARG A 562 2.01 28.26 -23.68
N ILE A 563 1.14 29.26 -23.71
CA ILE A 563 1.55 30.67 -23.63
C ILE A 563 2.24 30.96 -22.28
N ALA A 564 1.69 30.46 -21.18
CA ALA A 564 2.31 30.66 -19.86
C ALA A 564 3.66 29.94 -19.74
N ALA A 565 3.80 28.76 -20.36
CA ALA A 565 5.07 28.06 -20.44
C ALA A 565 6.12 28.81 -21.27
N GLU A 566 5.74 29.37 -22.42
CA GLU A 566 6.64 30.16 -23.29
C GLU A 566 7.05 31.50 -22.66
N LEU A 567 6.16 32.12 -21.86
CA LEU A 567 6.45 33.36 -21.13
C LEU A 567 7.25 33.13 -19.83
N ALA A 568 7.41 31.88 -19.39
CA ALA A 568 8.16 31.57 -18.19
C ALA A 568 9.65 31.88 -18.42
N ARG A 569 10.28 32.58 -17.48
CA ARG A 569 11.71 32.90 -17.55
C ARG A 569 12.59 31.66 -17.45
N GLU A 570 12.15 30.67 -16.71
CA GLU A 570 12.86 29.41 -16.49
C GLU A 570 11.87 28.23 -16.56
N PRO A 571 12.29 27.09 -17.13
CA PRO A 571 11.52 25.85 -17.07
C PRO A 571 11.28 25.40 -15.63
N LEU A 572 10.15 24.76 -15.39
CA LEU A 572 9.82 24.18 -14.09
C LEU A 572 10.20 22.70 -14.03
N ALA A 573 10.70 22.26 -12.87
CA ALA A 573 10.74 20.83 -12.52
C ALA A 573 9.38 20.35 -12.00
N LYS A 574 8.65 21.24 -11.31
CA LYS A 574 7.37 20.96 -10.63
C LYS A 574 6.40 22.11 -10.84
N SER A 575 5.15 21.76 -11.16
CA SER A 575 4.08 22.68 -11.55
C SER A 575 3.49 23.53 -10.42
N GLY A 576 3.83 23.20 -9.16
CA GLY A 576 3.08 23.66 -7.99
C GLY A 576 1.62 23.23 -8.01
N MET A 577 1.21 22.35 -8.95
CA MET A 577 -0.12 21.78 -8.94
C MET A 577 -0.21 20.81 -7.77
N PRO A 578 -1.27 20.91 -6.96
CA PRO A 578 -1.66 19.91 -6.00
C PRO A 578 -1.53 18.49 -6.59
N PRO A 579 -0.64 17.63 -6.06
CA PRO A 579 -0.32 16.36 -6.71
C PRO A 579 -1.50 15.36 -6.66
N GLY A 580 -2.64 15.78 -6.12
CA GLY A 580 -3.84 14.98 -5.89
C GLY A 580 -4.97 15.41 -6.81
N ASP A 581 -4.77 16.49 -7.58
CA ASP A 581 -5.72 16.96 -8.59
C ASP A 581 -5.59 16.11 -9.83
N ARG A 582 -5.94 14.82 -9.73
CA ARG A 582 -5.92 13.96 -10.91
C ARG A 582 -6.82 14.55 -12.00
N GLY A 583 -7.82 15.37 -11.67
CA GLY A 583 -8.66 16.11 -12.61
C GLY A 583 -7.91 17.22 -13.35
N ARG A 584 -7.31 18.18 -12.63
CA ARG A 584 -6.52 19.28 -13.20
C ARG A 584 -5.29 18.77 -13.91
N TYR A 585 -4.57 17.80 -13.37
CA TYR A 585 -3.47 17.15 -14.07
C TYR A 585 -3.94 16.52 -15.39
N ARG A 586 -5.07 15.78 -15.39
CA ARG A 586 -5.66 15.23 -16.63
C ARG A 586 -6.07 16.33 -17.62
N ARG A 587 -6.65 17.45 -17.15
CA ARG A 587 -7.02 18.59 -18.01
C ARG A 587 -5.78 19.27 -18.59
N ALA A 588 -4.80 19.56 -17.75
CA ALA A 588 -3.52 20.16 -18.13
C ALA A 588 -2.79 19.31 -19.17
N ARG A 589 -2.69 17.99 -18.93
CA ARG A 589 -2.09 17.03 -19.87
C ARG A 589 -2.84 16.95 -21.19
N ARG A 590 -4.18 16.93 -21.17
CA ARG A 590 -4.99 16.94 -22.41
C ARG A 590 -4.77 18.22 -23.20
N ARG A 591 -4.70 19.37 -22.53
CA ARG A 591 -4.50 20.68 -23.15
C ARG A 591 -3.07 20.89 -23.65
N SER A 592 -2.10 20.26 -23.01
CA SER A 592 -0.70 20.41 -23.40
C SER A 592 -0.31 19.65 -24.67
N GLY A 593 -1.16 18.71 -25.12
CA GLY A 593 -0.88 17.87 -26.29
C GLY A 593 0.16 16.78 -26.03
N LEU A 594 0.47 16.48 -24.76
CA LEU A 594 1.44 15.47 -24.39
C LEU A 594 0.87 14.05 -24.58
N PRO A 595 1.53 13.15 -25.35
CA PRO A 595 1.02 11.81 -25.57
C PRO A 595 0.89 11.00 -24.27
N SER A 596 0.02 10.00 -24.31
CA SER A 596 -0.11 9.04 -23.22
C SER A 596 1.18 8.22 -23.11
N GLY A 597 1.72 8.09 -21.90
CA GLY A 597 3.00 7.40 -21.67
C GLY A 597 4.26 8.21 -21.96
N ALA A 598 4.15 9.45 -22.48
CA ALA A 598 5.32 10.30 -22.75
C ALA A 598 6.29 10.36 -21.57
N SER A 599 7.55 10.04 -21.84
CA SER A 599 8.60 9.85 -20.85
C SER A 599 9.64 10.95 -21.00
N HIS A 600 9.80 11.74 -19.94
CA HIS A 600 10.85 12.76 -19.87
C HIS A 600 12.23 12.12 -19.69
N GLU A 601 12.28 10.87 -19.23
CA GLU A 601 13.47 10.05 -19.08
C GLU A 601 14.12 9.76 -20.44
N ALA A 602 13.32 9.38 -21.45
CA ALA A 602 13.79 9.19 -22.82
C ALA A 602 14.38 10.49 -23.40
N TRP A 603 13.73 11.62 -23.14
CA TRP A 603 14.17 12.94 -23.60
C TRP A 603 15.45 13.40 -22.90
N SER A 604 15.54 13.21 -21.57
CA SER A 604 16.76 13.49 -20.81
C SER A 604 17.94 12.67 -21.32
N GLU A 605 17.73 11.38 -21.58
CA GLU A 605 18.77 10.49 -22.11
C GLU A 605 19.26 10.96 -23.48
N ALA A 606 18.35 11.34 -24.39
CA ALA A 606 18.70 11.85 -25.72
C ALA A 606 19.50 13.17 -25.65
N ILE A 607 19.11 14.10 -24.77
CA ILE A 607 19.84 15.34 -24.52
C ILE A 607 21.25 15.04 -23.98
N VAL A 608 21.36 14.13 -23.01
CA VAL A 608 22.65 13.76 -22.40
C VAL A 608 23.55 13.05 -23.42
N ALA A 609 23.00 12.16 -24.24
CA ALA A 609 23.76 11.48 -25.29
C ALA A 609 24.39 12.48 -26.27
N ALA A 610 23.60 13.44 -26.79
CA ALA A 610 24.12 14.47 -27.69
C ALA A 610 25.10 15.44 -27.00
N HIS A 611 24.91 15.74 -25.71
CA HIS A 611 25.87 16.53 -24.94
C HIS A 611 27.24 15.85 -24.88
N LEU A 612 27.26 14.55 -24.61
CA LEU A 612 28.49 13.75 -24.52
C LEU A 612 29.18 13.59 -25.87
N GLU A 613 28.43 13.50 -26.98
CA GLU A 613 28.99 13.49 -28.33
C GLU A 613 29.71 14.80 -28.68
N GLY A 614 29.33 15.92 -28.05
CA GLY A 614 29.97 17.22 -28.22
C GLY A 614 31.28 17.39 -27.46
N PHE A 615 31.71 16.41 -26.65
CA PHE A 615 32.93 16.55 -25.86
C PHE A 615 34.20 16.39 -26.70
N VAL A 616 35.16 17.28 -26.48
CA VAL A 616 36.49 17.20 -27.12
C VAL A 616 37.33 16.07 -26.52
N GLU A 617 37.22 15.87 -25.20
CA GLU A 617 37.86 14.77 -24.48
C GLU A 617 36.82 13.76 -24.00
N PRO A 618 37.14 12.47 -23.93
CA PRO A 618 36.20 11.46 -23.41
C PRO A 618 35.68 11.83 -22.02
N TYR A 619 34.38 11.59 -21.79
CA TYR A 619 33.81 11.78 -20.47
C TYR A 619 34.59 10.97 -19.43
N PRO A 620 35.05 11.61 -18.33
CA PRO A 620 35.88 10.95 -17.32
C PRO A 620 35.02 10.11 -16.35
N GLY A 621 34.35 9.09 -16.90
CA GLY A 621 33.45 8.15 -16.22
C GLY A 621 32.81 7.15 -17.19
N ASP A 622 31.98 6.23 -16.68
CA ASP A 622 31.25 5.28 -17.53
C ASP A 622 30.02 5.95 -18.18
N VAL A 623 30.13 6.20 -19.49
CA VAL A 623 29.08 6.82 -20.31
C VAL A 623 27.82 5.96 -20.39
N GLU A 624 27.95 4.64 -20.46
CA GLU A 624 26.79 3.74 -20.53
C GLU A 624 26.03 3.78 -19.21
N LEU A 625 26.75 3.78 -18.09
CA LEU A 625 26.14 3.90 -16.76
C LEU A 625 25.43 5.24 -16.60
N LEU A 626 26.07 6.35 -16.98
CA LEU A 626 25.48 7.68 -16.91
C LEU A 626 24.14 7.74 -17.66
N ARG A 627 24.12 7.31 -18.93
CA ARG A 627 22.91 7.28 -19.76
C ARG A 627 21.83 6.39 -19.15
N HIS A 628 22.21 5.23 -18.64
CA HIS A 628 21.29 4.30 -17.98
C HIS A 628 20.64 4.92 -16.74
N LEU A 629 21.43 5.48 -15.83
CA LEU A 629 20.94 6.12 -14.60
C LEU A 629 20.00 7.31 -14.89
N VAL A 630 20.29 8.08 -15.95
CA VAL A 630 19.39 9.14 -16.43
C VAL A 630 18.07 8.55 -16.94
N SER A 631 18.07 7.41 -17.62
CA SER A 631 16.85 6.78 -18.14
C SER A 631 16.03 6.00 -17.09
N SER A 632 16.67 5.41 -16.08
CA SER A 632 16.03 4.45 -15.16
C SER A 632 15.58 5.03 -13.81
N HIS A 633 15.64 6.36 -13.64
CA HIS A 633 15.30 7.01 -12.37
C HIS A 633 13.82 6.89 -11.95
N HIS A 634 12.89 6.57 -12.86
CA HIS A 634 11.51 6.17 -12.50
C HIS A 634 11.32 4.66 -12.41
N GLY A 635 12.41 3.88 -12.40
CA GLY A 635 12.36 2.42 -12.30
C GLY A 635 11.99 1.71 -13.59
N HIS A 636 11.80 2.44 -14.69
CA HIS A 636 11.73 1.90 -16.05
C HIS A 636 13.14 1.78 -16.66
N ALA A 637 13.29 1.46 -17.95
CA ALA A 637 14.57 1.24 -18.62
C ALA A 637 15.37 0.01 -18.13
N ARG A 638 14.68 -0.97 -17.54
CA ARG A 638 15.23 -2.30 -17.24
C ARG A 638 14.47 -3.40 -18.00
N PRO A 639 14.83 -3.69 -19.25
CA PRO A 639 15.74 -2.93 -20.10
C PRO A 639 15.09 -1.75 -20.84
N PHE A 640 13.76 -1.69 -20.95
CA PHE A 640 13.11 -0.74 -21.85
C PHE A 640 12.31 0.33 -21.11
N LEU A 641 12.28 1.54 -21.69
CA LEU A 641 11.22 2.50 -21.39
C LEU A 641 9.90 2.05 -22.05
N PRO A 642 8.74 2.34 -21.46
CA PRO A 642 7.46 2.04 -22.09
C PRO A 642 7.35 2.70 -23.48
N PRO A 643 6.92 1.98 -24.52
CA PRO A 643 6.80 2.57 -25.85
C PRO A 643 5.67 3.62 -25.89
N VAL A 644 5.92 4.73 -26.58
CA VAL A 644 4.99 5.86 -26.72
C VAL A 644 4.74 6.11 -28.22
N ASP A 645 3.47 6.12 -28.65
CA ASP A 645 3.08 6.58 -30.00
C ASP A 645 3.10 8.12 -30.00
N ASP A 646 4.30 8.71 -30.06
CA ASP A 646 4.50 10.15 -30.26
C ASP A 646 4.71 10.44 -31.74
N ARG A 647 3.69 11.03 -32.37
CA ARG A 647 3.74 11.47 -33.79
C ARG A 647 4.13 12.94 -33.94
N GLY A 648 4.58 13.57 -32.85
CA GLY A 648 5.02 14.95 -32.86
C GLY A 648 6.28 15.14 -33.69
N ASP A 649 6.36 16.28 -34.35
CA ASP A 649 7.56 16.82 -34.96
C ASP A 649 8.13 17.92 -34.05
N GLY A 650 9.39 17.80 -33.64
CA GLY A 650 9.98 18.77 -32.73
C GLY A 650 11.42 18.45 -32.34
N ALA A 651 12.07 19.45 -31.73
CA ALA A 651 13.40 19.34 -31.17
C ALA A 651 13.38 19.75 -29.70
N LEU A 652 14.09 19.00 -28.86
CA LEU A 652 14.37 19.33 -27.48
C LEU A 652 15.55 20.30 -27.45
N ARG A 653 15.41 21.39 -26.71
CA ARG A 653 16.47 22.40 -26.53
C ARG A 653 16.77 22.54 -25.04
N ALA A 654 17.98 22.19 -24.65
CA ALA A 654 18.44 22.27 -23.27
C ALA A 654 19.81 22.96 -23.19
N ALA A 655 20.15 23.45 -22.01
CA ALA A 655 21.48 23.96 -21.71
C ALA A 655 22.09 23.13 -20.57
N ILE A 656 23.30 22.64 -20.77
CA ILE A 656 24.10 21.96 -19.75
C ILE A 656 25.36 22.80 -19.53
N GLY A 657 25.38 23.56 -18.43
CA GLY A 657 26.39 24.62 -18.24
C GLY A 657 26.24 25.69 -19.33
N GLU A 658 27.33 25.99 -20.03
CA GLU A 658 27.35 26.96 -21.14
C GLU A 658 27.05 26.32 -22.51
N VAL A 659 26.87 25.01 -22.57
CA VAL A 659 26.66 24.27 -23.82
C VAL A 659 25.17 24.14 -24.12
N ALA A 660 24.74 24.69 -25.25
CA ALA A 660 23.40 24.48 -25.78
C ALA A 660 23.34 23.17 -26.58
N VAL A 661 22.33 22.36 -26.31
CA VAL A 661 22.09 21.06 -26.97
C VAL A 661 20.70 21.10 -27.61
N GLU A 662 20.65 20.74 -28.90
CA GLU A 662 19.41 20.60 -29.66
C GLU A 662 19.36 19.20 -30.28
N VAL A 663 18.33 18.42 -29.92
CA VAL A 663 18.15 17.05 -30.42
C VAL A 663 16.73 16.84 -30.95
N PRO A 664 16.52 16.08 -32.04
CA PRO A 664 15.18 15.70 -32.45
C PRO A 664 14.49 14.87 -31.36
N LEU A 665 13.15 14.93 -31.30
CA LEU A 665 12.38 14.10 -30.37
C LEU A 665 12.64 12.60 -30.64
N PRO A 666 13.02 11.81 -29.62
CA PRO A 666 13.23 10.37 -29.77
C PRO A 666 11.87 9.67 -29.85
N VAL A 667 11.41 9.40 -31.07
CA VAL A 667 10.12 8.76 -31.36
C VAL A 667 10.23 7.26 -31.65
N GLU A 668 11.45 6.71 -31.67
CA GLU A 668 11.73 5.30 -31.97
C GLU A 668 12.13 4.50 -30.72
N LEU A 669 11.82 3.20 -30.73
CA LEU A 669 12.28 2.28 -29.70
C LEU A 669 13.76 1.92 -29.93
N HIS A 670 14.64 2.28 -29.00
CA HIS A 670 16.06 1.97 -29.06
C HIS A 670 16.35 0.56 -28.52
N LEU A 671 16.37 -0.45 -29.40
CA LEU A 671 16.71 -1.83 -29.02
C LEU A 671 18.08 -1.95 -28.32
N ALA A 672 19.02 -1.04 -28.62
CA ALA A 672 20.33 -0.97 -28.00
C ALA A 672 20.30 -0.71 -26.49
N ASP A 673 19.18 -0.19 -25.94
CA ASP A 673 19.01 0.02 -24.51
C ASP A 673 19.04 -1.31 -23.74
N ALA A 674 18.54 -2.40 -24.33
CA ALA A 674 18.63 -3.72 -23.74
C ALA A 674 20.06 -4.25 -23.69
N ASP A 675 20.84 -4.00 -24.75
CA ASP A 675 22.24 -4.40 -24.76
C ASP A 675 23.05 -3.58 -23.74
N ARG A 676 22.73 -2.29 -23.58
CA ARG A 676 23.31 -1.43 -22.53
C ARG A 676 22.98 -1.97 -21.14
N PHE A 677 21.71 -2.27 -20.86
CA PHE A 677 21.31 -2.81 -19.57
C PHE A 677 22.00 -4.15 -19.26
N ALA A 678 22.11 -5.04 -20.25
CA ALA A 678 22.81 -6.31 -20.09
C ALA A 678 24.30 -6.10 -19.78
N ARG A 679 25.01 -5.26 -20.55
CA ARG A 679 26.43 -4.93 -20.30
C ARG A 679 26.68 -4.31 -18.93
N LEU A 680 25.80 -3.41 -18.49
CA LEU A 680 25.90 -2.79 -17.17
C LEU A 680 25.63 -3.78 -16.05
N THR A 681 24.67 -4.69 -16.25
CA THR A 681 24.39 -5.77 -15.31
C THR A 681 25.59 -6.73 -15.20
N ASP A 682 26.26 -7.04 -16.30
CA ASP A 682 27.47 -7.87 -16.30
C ASP A 682 28.66 -7.14 -15.63
N ARG A 683 28.81 -5.83 -15.86
CA ARG A 683 29.90 -5.01 -15.33
C ARG A 683 29.76 -4.74 -13.84
N TYR A 684 28.58 -4.34 -13.38
CA TYR A 684 28.34 -3.87 -12.01
C TYR A 684 27.62 -4.92 -11.13
N GLY A 685 27.15 -6.01 -11.72
CA GLY A 685 26.24 -6.94 -11.07
C GLY A 685 24.83 -6.35 -10.90
N ARG A 686 23.83 -7.22 -10.78
CA ARG A 686 22.41 -6.84 -10.60
C ARG A 686 22.21 -5.92 -9.39
N TRP A 687 22.85 -6.25 -8.26
CA TRP A 687 22.76 -5.46 -7.02
C TRP A 687 23.56 -4.16 -7.07
N GLY A 688 24.74 -4.16 -7.72
CA GLY A 688 25.56 -2.97 -7.85
C GLY A 688 24.90 -1.92 -8.74
N LEU A 689 24.34 -2.34 -9.88
CA LEU A 689 23.57 -1.46 -10.75
C LEU A 689 22.31 -0.93 -10.03
N ALA A 690 21.56 -1.82 -9.36
CA ALA A 690 20.40 -1.43 -8.57
C ALA A 690 20.73 -0.42 -7.46
N LEU A 691 21.86 -0.59 -6.76
CA LEU A 691 22.33 0.35 -5.74
C LEU A 691 22.58 1.74 -6.34
N LEU A 692 23.29 1.82 -7.48
CA LEU A 692 23.61 3.09 -8.13
C LEU A 692 22.34 3.82 -8.62
N GLU A 693 21.37 3.07 -9.16
CA GLU A 693 20.05 3.59 -9.50
C GLU A 693 19.31 4.10 -8.26
N THR A 694 19.33 3.34 -7.16
CA THR A 694 18.72 3.75 -5.89
C THR A 694 19.32 5.05 -5.37
N VAL A 695 20.62 5.31 -5.51
CA VAL A 695 21.22 6.59 -5.06
C VAL A 695 20.58 7.78 -5.78
N VAL A 696 20.44 7.72 -7.10
CA VAL A 696 19.81 8.79 -7.90
C VAL A 696 18.33 8.95 -7.52
N ARG A 697 17.61 7.83 -7.41
CA ARG A 697 16.19 7.79 -7.05
C ARG A 697 15.94 8.37 -5.66
N SER A 698 16.72 7.96 -4.67
CA SER A 698 16.64 8.48 -3.30
C SER A 698 16.95 9.98 -3.26
N ALA A 699 17.95 10.44 -4.00
CA ALA A 699 18.27 11.87 -4.06
C ALA A 699 17.09 12.70 -4.62
N ASP A 700 16.51 12.28 -5.75
CA ASP A 700 15.34 12.97 -6.34
C ASP A 700 14.12 12.93 -5.42
N MET A 701 13.80 11.76 -4.85
CA MET A 701 12.66 11.60 -3.94
C MET A 701 12.79 12.49 -2.71
N THR A 702 13.99 12.53 -2.10
CA THR A 702 14.23 13.34 -0.90
C THR A 702 14.12 14.84 -1.22
N ILE A 703 14.77 15.33 -2.27
CA ILE A 703 14.68 16.75 -2.64
C ILE A 703 13.27 17.14 -3.08
N SER A 704 12.58 16.26 -3.81
CA SER A 704 11.18 16.45 -4.18
C SER A 704 10.26 16.56 -2.95
N SER A 705 10.57 15.86 -1.86
CA SER A 705 9.83 15.95 -0.59
C SER A 705 10.16 17.20 0.23
N GLU A 706 11.40 17.70 0.15
CA GLU A 706 11.89 18.85 0.92
C GLU A 706 11.56 20.21 0.27
N GLY A 707 11.23 20.24 -1.03
CA GLY A 707 10.76 21.46 -1.72
C GLY A 707 11.82 22.24 -2.50
N SER A 708 13.01 21.65 -2.68
CA SER A 708 14.24 22.22 -3.28
C SER A 708 14.92 23.34 -2.52
#